data_AF-A0A2D8HD79-F1
#
_entry.id   AF-A0A2D8HD79-F1
#
_cell.length_a   1.000
_cell.length_b   1.000
_cell.length_c   1.000
_cell.angle_alpha   90.00
_cell.angle_beta   90.00
_cell.angle_gamma   90.00
#
_symmetry.space_group_name_H-M   'P 1'
#
loop_
_entity.id
_entity.type
_entity.pdbx_description
1 polymer ?
#
loop_
_entity_poly.entity_id
_entity_poly.type
_entity_poly.pdbx_seq_one_letter_code
_entity_poly.pdbx_strand_id
1 'polypeptide(L)'
;MRRYAKPIVLTALLALFFHTPSLGASEETSALSEPPSFNVFESSAMAKALGHVFRQLNEGRFHEAEQAMREVTARFPGQPQNYYILTTILSVRGKKTEALAALSRAIDFGFQDAELLQRDTNLDAIRSEAAFTDLVERILNRQSSPPDSRISKPVPAKIENGTALVTPGNTIWLPRFHNLLSQFDLPPDNRNPIVQRGDDPIARILNRWFKDGRAAGNIGDLYDNRDHQHSSLKRADFPQLSFTRYDENAQEAGIDYGLNDGILFNAVTFGNSSTAVTGGPFWRSQARLALTESSAIGSLFLQYIRNHLYIYPAVTDYDPQQGDILTANSPYMIVSLGKSGSDQPFLKAIASILAAFRPEVKAYLVANNLITPTVQMLFRAGQASVKNADDYLSYKAHPPVFDAANIDLARMIEAAQALKIPQIPPMVMLEVLEESEPLNGIDDFSRFRSETLHNTPGLITRAIRSTRYRKTMTVSALQTEKPADQTLSYHWVVLRGDKDRIRITPQKSDGSIVEISVPWHDAFPAPERPDLMTNRVEIGVFVHNGHHYSAPAFINFLYPANQSRSYDGAGRIISIEHDGPETAGKYIDPQVFARRHWRDDYRYDAEGNLTGWERSGHGYEEAFTRDGALIIERDASGRTEKAEIIRYLLASDQEGLPVIRTQKTGQYLIYEYAGEGDRTGTPRPQ
;
A
#
# COMPACT_ATOMS: atom_id res chain seq x y z
N MET A 1 9.19 -20.58 27.42
CA MET A 1 8.86 -20.45 25.98
C MET A 1 8.89 -19.00 25.46
N ARG A 2 8.34 -17.98 26.14
CA ARG A 2 8.45 -16.55 25.69
C ARG A 2 9.88 -16.02 25.48
N ARG A 3 10.89 -16.54 26.18
CA ARG A 3 12.32 -16.17 25.98
C ARG A 3 12.89 -16.60 24.61
N TYR A 4 12.30 -17.62 23.96
CA TYR A 4 12.80 -18.16 22.69
C TYR A 4 12.18 -17.52 21.44
N ALA A 5 11.05 -16.80 21.57
CA ALA A 5 10.36 -16.20 20.42
C ALA A 5 11.22 -15.14 19.70
N LYS A 6 11.90 -14.26 20.45
CA LYS A 6 12.78 -13.22 19.90
C LYS A 6 14.01 -13.77 19.16
N PRO A 7 14.78 -14.73 19.69
CA PRO A 7 15.94 -15.29 18.97
C PRO A 7 15.54 -16.09 17.73
N ILE A 8 14.42 -16.83 17.72
CA ILE A 8 13.96 -17.57 16.52
C ILE A 8 13.64 -16.62 15.37
N VAL A 9 12.93 -15.52 15.65
CA VAL A 9 12.56 -14.53 14.63
C VAL A 9 13.79 -13.81 14.08
N LEU A 10 14.76 -13.48 14.94
CA LEU A 10 16.01 -12.84 14.51
C LEU A 10 16.86 -13.77 13.63
N THR A 11 17.01 -15.04 14.00
CA THR A 11 17.77 -16.02 13.20
C THR A 11 17.10 -16.34 11.87
N ALA A 12 15.77 -16.49 11.86
CA ALA A 12 15.01 -16.70 10.63
C ALA A 12 15.09 -15.51 9.67
N LEU A 13 15.13 -14.27 10.20
CA LEU A 13 15.38 -13.07 9.40
C LEU A 13 16.81 -13.07 8.84
N LEU A 14 17.82 -13.38 9.65
CA LEU A 14 19.22 -13.46 9.19
C LEU A 14 19.40 -14.49 8.05
N ALA A 15 18.76 -15.66 8.17
CA ALA A 15 18.77 -16.69 7.13
C ALA A 15 18.14 -16.23 5.80
N LEU A 16 17.23 -15.24 5.83
CA LEU A 16 16.62 -14.65 4.64
C LEU A 16 17.46 -13.52 4.01
N PHE A 17 18.40 -12.91 4.75
CA PHE A 17 19.20 -11.77 4.29
C PHE A 17 20.58 -12.14 3.73
N PHE A 18 21.14 -13.29 4.09
CA PHE A 18 22.48 -13.70 3.64
C PHE A 18 22.43 -14.69 2.46
N HIS A 19 22.37 -14.15 1.24
CA HIS A 19 22.89 -14.86 0.07
C HIS A 19 23.51 -13.91 -0.96
N THR A 20 24.82 -14.05 -1.15
CA THR A 20 25.59 -13.52 -2.29
C THR A 20 26.25 -14.72 -2.98
N PRO A 21 25.96 -15.04 -4.26
CA PRO A 21 26.57 -16.21 -4.90
C PRO A 21 27.94 -15.87 -5.52
N SER A 22 28.99 -16.57 -5.08
CA SER A 22 30.34 -16.54 -5.67
C SER A 22 30.45 -17.36 -6.97
N LEU A 23 31.56 -17.22 -7.70
CA LEU A 23 31.75 -17.48 -9.15
C LEU A 23 32.65 -18.71 -9.46
N GLY A 24 32.41 -19.40 -10.59
CA GLY A 24 33.37 -20.34 -11.23
C GLY A 24 32.71 -21.47 -12.05
N ALA A 25 33.32 -21.91 -13.16
CA ALA A 25 32.72 -22.70 -14.26
C ALA A 25 32.74 -24.26 -14.12
N SER A 26 31.78 -24.90 -14.83
CA SER A 26 31.53 -26.31 -15.32
C SER A 26 32.33 -27.50 -14.74
N GLU A 27 31.83 -28.74 -14.61
CA GLU A 27 30.89 -29.55 -15.41
C GLU A 27 30.47 -30.84 -14.64
N GLU A 28 29.32 -31.43 -15.02
CA GLU A 28 28.82 -32.82 -14.87
C GLU A 28 28.88 -33.62 -13.52
N THR A 29 27.70 -33.97 -12.98
CA THR A 29 27.11 -35.35 -12.96
C THR A 29 25.99 -35.56 -11.91
N SER A 30 25.14 -36.54 -12.22
CA SER A 30 24.33 -37.42 -11.36
C SER A 30 22.82 -37.12 -11.24
N ALA A 31 22.08 -38.13 -11.70
CA ALA A 31 20.64 -38.30 -11.74
C ALA A 31 20.07 -38.59 -10.35
N LEU A 32 19.68 -37.52 -9.66
CA LEU A 32 18.53 -37.55 -8.76
C LEU A 32 17.41 -36.83 -9.51
N SER A 33 16.20 -37.41 -9.55
CA SER A 33 15.00 -36.75 -10.09
C SER A 33 14.98 -35.29 -9.63
N GLU A 34 15.06 -34.35 -10.58
CA GLU A 34 15.23 -32.94 -10.25
C GLU A 34 14.18 -32.52 -9.22
N PRO A 35 14.57 -31.98 -8.06
CA PRO A 35 13.59 -31.39 -7.17
C PRO A 35 12.87 -30.29 -7.98
N PRO A 36 11.53 -30.17 -7.87
CA PRO A 36 10.79 -29.19 -8.63
C PRO A 36 11.43 -27.82 -8.45
N SER A 37 11.91 -27.23 -9.54
CA SER A 37 12.59 -25.94 -9.50
C SER A 37 11.59 -24.90 -9.02
N PHE A 38 11.93 -24.20 -7.94
CA PHE A 38 11.08 -23.15 -7.39
C PHE A 38 10.89 -22.05 -8.43
N ASN A 39 9.63 -21.75 -8.74
CA ASN A 39 9.30 -20.66 -9.65
C ASN A 39 9.44 -19.34 -8.89
N VAL A 40 10.34 -18.45 -9.35
CA VAL A 40 10.59 -17.15 -8.71
C VAL A 40 9.31 -16.32 -8.57
N PHE A 41 8.34 -16.50 -9.46
CA PHE A 41 7.05 -15.81 -9.43
C PHE A 41 6.19 -16.19 -8.21
N GLU A 42 6.46 -17.32 -7.55
CA GLU A 42 5.80 -17.74 -6.32
C GLU A 42 6.37 -17.06 -5.06
N SER A 43 7.44 -16.26 -5.18
CA SER A 43 8.15 -15.66 -4.04
C SER A 43 7.28 -14.76 -3.16
N SER A 44 6.35 -14.01 -3.75
CA SER A 44 5.42 -13.17 -2.97
C SER A 44 4.44 -14.01 -2.16
N ALA A 45 3.87 -15.06 -2.77
CA ALA A 45 3.00 -16.00 -2.08
C ALA A 45 3.73 -16.72 -0.93
N MET A 46 4.99 -17.10 -1.16
CA MET A 46 5.86 -17.68 -0.13
C MET A 46 6.14 -16.69 1.00
N ALA A 47 6.51 -15.44 0.70
CA ALA A 47 6.78 -14.42 1.70
C ALA A 47 5.56 -14.12 2.57
N LYS A 48 4.35 -14.08 1.97
CA LYS A 48 3.10 -13.91 2.70
C LYS A 48 2.83 -15.08 3.66
N ALA A 49 3.07 -16.31 3.21
CA ALA A 49 2.93 -17.50 4.04
C ALA A 49 3.94 -17.52 5.20
N LEU A 50 5.21 -17.15 4.95
CA LEU A 50 6.24 -17.00 5.97
C LEU A 50 5.89 -15.89 6.98
N GLY A 51 5.34 -14.76 6.53
CA GLY A 51 4.87 -13.70 7.42
C GLY A 51 3.79 -14.16 8.41
N HIS A 52 2.93 -15.10 8.01
CA HIS A 52 1.97 -15.74 8.91
C HIS A 52 2.67 -16.61 9.98
N VAL A 53 3.64 -17.43 9.58
CA VAL A 53 4.48 -18.23 10.50
C VAL A 53 5.18 -17.33 11.51
N PHE A 54 5.82 -16.24 11.07
CA PHE A 54 6.55 -15.33 11.95
C PHE A 54 5.64 -14.59 12.94
N ARG A 55 4.41 -14.25 12.56
CA ARG A 55 3.43 -13.71 13.52
C ARG A 55 3.09 -14.72 14.61
N GLN A 56 2.83 -15.97 14.25
CA GLN A 56 2.56 -17.03 15.24
C GLN A 56 3.75 -17.24 16.19
N LEU A 57 4.98 -17.23 15.67
CA LEU A 57 6.20 -17.31 16.48
C LEU A 57 6.35 -16.12 17.44
N ASN A 58 6.12 -14.90 16.97
CA ASN A 58 6.15 -13.69 17.80
C ASN A 58 5.13 -13.74 18.95
N GLU A 59 3.98 -14.36 18.73
CA GLU A 59 2.94 -14.56 19.75
C GLU A 59 3.20 -15.76 20.67
N GLY A 60 4.24 -16.55 20.41
CA GLY A 60 4.58 -17.76 21.16
C GLY A 60 3.70 -18.98 20.83
N ARG A 61 2.95 -18.93 19.73
CA ARG A 61 2.10 -20.02 19.21
C ARG A 61 2.93 -21.00 18.37
N PHE A 62 3.81 -21.75 19.04
CA PHE A 62 4.77 -22.65 18.38
C PHE A 62 4.12 -23.87 17.70
N HIS A 63 2.96 -24.31 18.17
CA HIS A 63 2.27 -25.45 17.56
C HIS A 63 1.72 -25.09 16.19
N GLU A 64 1.04 -23.95 16.14
CA GLU A 64 0.45 -23.37 14.95
C GLU A 64 1.54 -22.95 13.96
N ALA A 65 2.65 -22.39 14.45
CA ALA A 65 3.81 -22.07 13.63
C ALA A 65 4.43 -23.31 12.96
N GLU A 66 4.52 -24.45 13.65
CA GLU A 66 4.98 -25.69 13.03
C GLU A 66 4.03 -26.15 11.92
N GLN A 67 2.72 -26.15 12.18
CA GLN A 67 1.72 -26.56 11.20
C GLN A 67 1.78 -25.68 9.94
N ALA A 68 1.77 -24.36 10.13
CA ALA A 68 1.91 -23.41 9.04
C ALA A 68 3.24 -23.56 8.29
N MET A 69 4.35 -23.84 8.98
CA MET A 69 5.64 -24.03 8.32
C MET A 69 5.71 -25.32 7.51
N ARG A 70 5.04 -26.39 7.95
CA ARG A 70 4.90 -27.62 7.15
C ARG A 70 4.13 -27.37 5.86
N GLU A 71 3.04 -26.60 5.94
CA GLU A 71 2.29 -26.16 4.76
C GLU A 71 3.18 -25.35 3.81
N VAL A 72 4.02 -24.44 4.32
CA VAL A 72 5.00 -23.69 3.53
C VAL A 72 5.96 -24.63 2.81
N THR A 73 6.59 -25.59 3.51
CA THR A 73 7.54 -26.54 2.88
C THR A 73 6.87 -27.50 1.90
N ALA A 74 5.58 -27.79 2.07
CA ALA A 74 4.82 -28.63 1.14
C ALA A 74 4.43 -27.86 -0.12
N ARG A 75 4.06 -26.57 0.02
CA ARG A 75 3.65 -25.71 -1.09
C ARG A 75 4.83 -25.17 -1.90
N PHE A 76 5.94 -24.83 -1.24
CA PHE A 76 7.15 -24.28 -1.86
C PHE A 76 8.35 -25.22 -1.61
N PRO A 77 8.36 -26.42 -2.24
CA PRO A 77 9.45 -27.38 -2.08
C PRO A 77 10.76 -26.84 -2.64
N GLY A 78 11.88 -27.48 -2.27
CA GLY A 78 13.19 -27.14 -2.82
C GLY A 78 13.84 -25.88 -2.22
N GLN A 79 13.21 -25.22 -1.24
CA GLN A 79 13.74 -24.04 -0.58
C GLN A 79 14.53 -24.39 0.69
N PRO A 80 15.88 -24.39 0.67
CA PRO A 80 16.69 -24.83 1.81
C PRO A 80 16.40 -24.04 3.09
N GLN A 81 16.15 -22.73 2.96
CA GLN A 81 15.85 -21.87 4.11
C GLN A 81 14.52 -22.21 4.78
N ASN A 82 13.51 -22.65 4.01
CA ASN A 82 12.22 -23.04 4.58
C ASN A 82 12.37 -24.31 5.44
N TYR A 83 13.17 -25.27 4.99
CA TYR A 83 13.45 -26.47 5.79
C TYR A 83 14.32 -26.16 7.02
N TYR A 84 15.28 -25.23 6.91
CA TYR A 84 16.05 -24.75 8.07
C TYR A 84 15.16 -24.06 9.11
N ILE A 85 14.26 -23.16 8.70
CA ILE A 85 13.29 -22.54 9.62
C ILE A 85 12.44 -23.62 10.30
N LEU A 86 11.94 -24.61 9.56
CA LEU A 86 11.21 -25.74 10.14
C LEU A 86 12.06 -26.53 11.16
N THR A 87 13.34 -26.77 10.89
CA THR A 87 14.28 -27.37 11.85
C THR A 87 14.34 -26.57 13.16
N THR A 88 14.48 -25.25 13.09
CA THR A 88 14.55 -24.41 14.32
C THR A 88 13.27 -24.52 15.14
N ILE A 89 12.10 -24.49 14.51
CA ILE A 89 10.80 -24.62 15.18
C ILE A 89 10.69 -25.99 15.85
N LEU A 90 11.03 -27.07 15.13
CA LEU A 90 10.95 -28.45 15.64
C LEU A 90 11.93 -28.71 16.79
N SER A 91 13.15 -28.18 16.69
CA SER A 91 14.18 -28.28 17.72
C SER A 91 13.74 -27.59 19.02
N VAL A 92 13.24 -26.36 18.95
CA VAL A 92 12.70 -25.62 20.11
C VAL A 92 11.52 -26.35 20.75
N ARG A 93 10.72 -27.08 19.95
CA ARG A 93 9.63 -27.93 20.44
C ARG A 93 10.09 -29.28 21.00
N GLY A 94 11.38 -29.59 20.99
CA GLY A 94 11.94 -30.86 21.48
C GLY A 94 11.72 -32.05 20.54
N LYS A 95 11.24 -31.82 19.31
CA LYS A 95 10.99 -32.87 18.30
C LYS A 95 12.26 -33.22 17.54
N LYS A 96 13.23 -33.80 18.26
CA LYS A 96 14.62 -33.98 17.78
C LYS A 96 14.73 -34.73 16.45
N THR A 97 14.09 -35.89 16.34
CA THR A 97 14.15 -36.73 15.13
C THR A 97 13.59 -36.01 13.91
N GLU A 98 12.47 -35.30 14.08
CA GLU A 98 11.85 -34.53 12.99
C GLU A 98 12.69 -33.31 12.59
N ALA A 99 13.30 -32.64 13.57
CA ALA A 99 14.18 -31.49 13.33
C ALA A 99 15.42 -31.90 12.51
N LEU A 100 16.05 -33.04 12.86
CA LEU A 100 17.19 -33.59 12.12
C LEU A 100 16.79 -34.02 10.69
N ALA A 101 15.60 -34.59 10.52
CA ALA A 101 15.08 -34.92 9.19
C ALA A 101 14.85 -33.67 8.33
N ALA A 102 14.26 -32.61 8.91
CA ALA A 102 14.10 -31.33 8.24
C ALA A 102 15.46 -30.68 7.90
N LEU A 103 16.47 -30.81 8.78
CA LEU A 103 17.80 -30.27 8.55
C LEU A 103 18.50 -31.00 7.41
N SER A 104 18.39 -32.33 7.38
CA SER A 104 18.89 -33.15 6.28
C SER A 104 18.28 -32.71 4.94
N ARG A 105 16.96 -32.46 4.91
CA ARG A 105 16.28 -31.89 3.74
C ARG A 105 16.78 -30.50 3.36
N ALA A 106 17.02 -29.62 4.33
CA ALA A 106 17.60 -28.30 4.07
C ALA A 106 18.96 -28.44 3.36
N ILE A 107 19.81 -29.35 3.84
CA ILE A 107 21.12 -29.65 3.25
C ILE A 107 20.99 -30.30 1.87
N ASP A 108 20.02 -31.20 1.68
CA ASP A 108 19.70 -31.80 0.37
C ASP A 108 19.39 -30.71 -0.66
N PHE A 109 18.66 -29.67 -0.26
CA PHE A 109 18.29 -28.52 -1.10
C PHE A 109 19.34 -27.39 -1.13
N GLY A 110 20.54 -27.61 -0.60
CA GLY A 110 21.66 -26.67 -0.75
C GLY A 110 21.88 -25.71 0.41
N PHE A 111 21.32 -25.95 1.60
CA PHE A 111 21.75 -25.25 2.81
C PHE A 111 23.22 -25.57 3.13
N GLN A 112 24.06 -24.55 3.29
CA GLN A 112 25.52 -24.71 3.41
C GLN A 112 26.15 -23.92 4.57
N ASP A 113 25.38 -23.25 5.42
CA ASP A 113 25.94 -22.41 6.49
C ASP A 113 26.21 -23.22 7.77
N ALA A 114 27.35 -23.93 7.80
CA ALA A 114 27.76 -24.72 8.96
C ALA A 114 28.01 -23.88 10.21
N GLU A 115 28.47 -22.62 10.06
CA GLU A 115 28.74 -21.70 11.17
C GLU A 115 27.44 -21.29 11.86
N LEU A 116 26.39 -21.00 11.07
CA LEU A 116 25.05 -20.75 11.58
C LEU A 116 24.49 -21.94 12.36
N LEU A 117 24.65 -23.17 11.86
CA LEU A 117 24.19 -24.37 12.58
C LEU A 117 24.83 -24.52 13.97
N GLN A 118 26.11 -24.18 14.09
CA GLN A 118 26.84 -24.30 15.36
C GLN A 118 26.46 -23.20 16.36
N ARG A 119 26.11 -22.00 15.89
CA ARG A 119 25.84 -20.83 16.75
C ARG A 119 24.37 -20.60 17.05
N ASP A 120 23.47 -21.11 16.22
CA ASP A 120 22.04 -20.92 16.40
C ASP A 120 21.55 -21.65 17.67
N THR A 121 21.22 -20.88 18.69
CA THR A 121 20.71 -21.38 19.98
C THR A 121 19.40 -22.14 19.85
N ASN A 122 18.65 -21.95 18.75
CA ASN A 122 17.42 -22.70 18.52
C ASN A 122 17.69 -24.19 18.24
N LEU A 123 18.92 -24.56 17.92
CA LEU A 123 19.35 -25.94 17.63
C LEU A 123 19.96 -26.65 18.84
N ASP A 124 20.01 -26.01 20.02
CA ASP A 124 20.63 -26.58 21.23
C ASP A 124 20.09 -27.98 21.58
N ALA A 125 18.79 -28.23 21.35
CA ALA A 125 18.14 -29.50 21.65
C ALA A 125 18.61 -30.67 20.76
N ILE A 126 19.15 -30.38 19.57
CA ILE A 126 19.63 -31.40 18.61
C ILE A 126 21.15 -31.41 18.44
N ARG A 127 21.87 -30.39 18.94
CA ARG A 127 23.32 -30.23 18.71
C ARG A 127 24.16 -31.38 19.28
N SER A 128 23.71 -32.03 20.35
CA SER A 128 24.41 -33.18 20.96
C SER A 128 24.12 -34.52 20.28
N GLU A 129 23.22 -34.56 19.30
CA GLU A 129 22.85 -35.81 18.62
C GLU A 129 23.92 -36.17 17.58
N ALA A 130 24.33 -37.44 17.50
CA ALA A 130 25.35 -37.89 16.55
C ALA A 130 25.00 -37.53 15.08
N ALA A 131 23.72 -37.69 14.71
CA ALA A 131 23.22 -37.33 13.39
C ALA A 131 23.36 -35.83 13.07
N PHE A 132 23.41 -34.94 14.06
CA PHE A 132 23.68 -33.52 13.82
C PHE A 132 25.11 -33.30 13.35
N THR A 133 26.07 -33.95 14.01
CA THR A 133 27.49 -33.91 13.62
C THR A 133 27.68 -34.41 12.20
N ASP A 134 27.06 -35.54 11.84
CA ASP A 134 27.13 -36.11 10.48
C ASP A 134 26.61 -35.12 9.42
N LEU A 135 25.52 -34.41 9.73
CA LEU A 135 24.94 -33.40 8.84
C LEU A 135 25.83 -32.16 8.68
N VAL A 136 26.49 -31.71 9.76
CA VAL A 136 27.46 -30.62 9.69
C VAL A 136 28.69 -31.03 8.88
N GLU A 137 29.24 -32.23 9.10
CA GLU A 137 30.35 -32.75 8.32
C GLU A 137 30.00 -32.87 6.83
N ARG A 138 28.76 -33.25 6.50
CA ARG A 138 28.26 -33.27 5.13
C ARG A 138 28.32 -31.90 4.45
N ILE A 139 28.04 -30.82 5.19
CA ILE A 139 28.19 -29.44 4.67
C ILE A 139 29.67 -29.11 4.45
N LEU A 140 30.53 -29.34 5.45
CA LEU A 140 31.97 -29.03 5.38
C LEU A 140 32.66 -29.78 4.23
N ASN A 141 32.29 -31.05 4.01
CA ASN A 141 32.80 -31.86 2.91
C ASN A 141 32.32 -31.36 1.55
N ARG A 142 31.09 -30.83 1.44
CA ARG A 142 30.57 -30.22 0.20
C ARG A 142 31.20 -28.87 -0.11
N GLN A 143 31.51 -28.06 0.90
CA GLN A 143 32.25 -26.79 0.73
C GLN A 143 33.68 -27.03 0.20
N SER A 144 34.21 -28.24 0.41
CA SER A 144 35.52 -28.67 -0.10
C SER A 144 35.49 -29.11 -1.58
N SER A 145 34.29 -29.23 -2.17
CA SER A 145 34.07 -29.52 -3.59
C SER A 145 33.77 -28.22 -4.37
N PRO A 146 34.05 -28.16 -5.69
CA PRO A 146 33.67 -27.01 -6.50
C PRO A 146 32.15 -26.77 -6.42
N PRO A 147 31.68 -25.51 -6.39
CA PRO A 147 30.26 -25.19 -6.28
C PRO A 147 29.46 -25.73 -7.46
N ASP A 148 28.25 -26.22 -7.18
CA ASP A 148 27.31 -26.78 -8.17
C ASP A 148 26.79 -25.69 -9.12
N SER A 149 26.97 -25.88 -10.43
CA SER A 149 26.74 -24.88 -11.49
C SER A 149 25.27 -24.76 -11.95
N ARG A 150 24.33 -25.42 -11.25
CA ARG A 150 22.93 -25.60 -11.68
C ARG A 150 22.01 -24.40 -11.45
N ILE A 151 22.43 -23.36 -10.73
CA ILE A 151 21.61 -22.16 -10.51
C ILE A 151 22.02 -21.09 -11.52
N SER A 152 21.28 -20.98 -12.63
CA SER A 152 21.47 -19.87 -13.56
C SER A 152 21.06 -18.57 -12.88
N LYS A 153 21.99 -17.60 -12.82
CA LYS A 153 21.67 -16.25 -12.35
C LYS A 153 20.72 -15.62 -13.37
N PRO A 154 19.64 -14.96 -12.94
CA PRO A 154 18.82 -14.22 -13.88
C PRO A 154 19.68 -13.17 -14.59
N VAL A 155 19.57 -13.14 -15.92
CA VAL A 155 20.25 -12.18 -16.78
C VAL A 155 19.21 -11.31 -17.48
N PRO A 156 19.50 -10.04 -17.77
CA PRO A 156 18.59 -9.22 -18.55
C PRO A 156 18.23 -9.90 -19.88
N ALA A 157 16.93 -9.99 -20.20
CA ALA A 157 16.47 -10.61 -21.44
C ALA A 157 16.53 -9.61 -22.60
N LYS A 158 16.85 -10.09 -23.80
CA LYS A 158 16.78 -9.26 -25.01
C LYS A 158 15.33 -8.94 -25.36
N ILE A 159 15.09 -7.71 -25.82
CA ILE A 159 13.81 -7.33 -26.42
C ILE A 159 13.80 -7.72 -27.89
N GLU A 160 12.88 -8.61 -28.26
CA GLU A 160 12.76 -9.17 -29.60
C GLU A 160 11.48 -8.69 -30.27
N ASN A 161 11.61 -8.06 -31.45
CA ASN A 161 10.47 -7.53 -32.22
C ASN A 161 9.53 -6.63 -31.41
N GLY A 162 10.06 -5.88 -30.44
CA GLY A 162 9.31 -5.02 -29.52
C GLY A 162 8.57 -5.79 -28.42
N THR A 163 8.93 -7.04 -28.16
CA THR A 163 8.38 -7.85 -27.07
C THR A 163 9.43 -8.01 -25.97
N ALA A 164 9.05 -7.64 -24.76
CA ALA A 164 9.83 -7.84 -23.54
C ALA A 164 9.24 -9.03 -22.77
N LEU A 165 9.77 -10.24 -23.01
CA LEU A 165 9.25 -11.47 -22.40
C LEU A 165 9.77 -11.64 -20.96
N VAL A 166 8.85 -11.64 -19.99
CA VAL A 166 9.09 -11.91 -18.58
C VAL A 166 9.12 -13.42 -18.36
N THR A 167 10.22 -13.90 -17.79
CA THR A 167 10.51 -15.31 -17.53
C THR A 167 11.20 -15.46 -16.17
N PRO A 168 11.33 -16.67 -15.61
CA PRO A 168 12.19 -16.89 -14.45
C PRO A 168 13.66 -16.52 -14.72
N GLY A 169 14.12 -16.71 -15.97
CA GLY A 169 15.51 -16.49 -16.37
C GLY A 169 15.95 -15.02 -16.40
N ASN A 170 15.03 -14.06 -16.32
CA ASN A 170 15.35 -12.62 -16.26
C ASN A 170 14.66 -11.90 -15.10
N THR A 171 14.13 -12.65 -14.13
CA THR A 171 13.40 -12.07 -12.99
C THR A 171 14.06 -12.45 -11.69
N ILE A 172 14.26 -11.47 -10.82
CA ILE A 172 14.75 -11.66 -9.46
C ILE A 172 13.69 -11.31 -8.44
N TRP A 173 13.69 -11.99 -7.30
CA TRP A 173 12.94 -11.60 -6.13
C TRP A 173 13.72 -10.57 -5.30
N LEU A 174 13.08 -9.47 -4.94
CA LEU A 174 13.60 -8.44 -4.05
C LEU A 174 12.93 -8.56 -2.66
N PRO A 175 13.47 -9.40 -1.75
CA PRO A 175 12.80 -9.73 -0.49
C PRO A 175 12.54 -8.51 0.40
N ARG A 176 13.42 -7.49 0.34
CA ARG A 176 13.26 -6.25 1.12
C ARG A 176 12.01 -5.46 0.74
N PHE A 177 11.62 -5.51 -0.52
CA PHE A 177 10.49 -4.74 -1.05
C PHE A 177 9.24 -5.59 -1.24
N HIS A 178 9.39 -6.92 -1.16
CA HIS A 178 8.35 -7.88 -1.54
C HIS A 178 7.89 -7.74 -3.01
N ASN A 179 8.83 -7.37 -3.90
CA ASN A 179 8.58 -7.23 -5.33
C ASN A 179 9.51 -8.12 -6.16
N LEU A 180 9.06 -8.47 -7.35
CA LEU A 180 9.87 -9.00 -8.43
C LEU A 180 10.51 -7.85 -9.20
N LEU A 181 11.70 -8.08 -9.76
CA LEU A 181 12.32 -7.19 -10.75
C LEU A 181 12.68 -8.01 -11.98
N SER A 182 12.00 -7.74 -13.10
CA SER A 182 12.35 -8.29 -14.40
C SER A 182 13.26 -7.33 -15.15
N GLN A 183 14.32 -7.88 -15.73
CA GLN A 183 15.36 -7.10 -16.37
C GLN A 183 15.41 -7.38 -17.88
N PHE A 184 15.64 -6.31 -18.64
CA PHE A 184 15.77 -6.36 -20.09
C PHE A 184 17.02 -5.62 -20.58
N ASP A 185 17.65 -6.14 -21.62
CA ASP A 185 18.62 -5.43 -22.43
C ASP A 185 17.87 -4.41 -23.29
N LEU A 186 17.87 -3.16 -22.84
CA LEU A 186 17.21 -2.08 -23.57
C LEU A 186 18.00 -1.80 -24.87
N PRO A 187 17.34 -1.87 -26.04
CA PRO A 187 18.04 -1.78 -27.31
C PRO A 187 18.72 -0.41 -27.44
N PRO A 188 19.94 -0.36 -28.01
CA PRO A 188 20.52 0.92 -28.41
C PRO A 188 19.61 1.57 -29.46
N ASP A 189 19.65 2.91 -29.47
CA ASP A 189 18.75 3.95 -30.01
C ASP A 189 18.19 3.83 -31.45
N ASN A 190 18.07 2.63 -32.03
CA ASN A 190 17.85 2.49 -33.46
C ASN A 190 17.05 1.24 -33.84
N ARG A 191 15.71 1.35 -33.92
CA ARG A 191 14.88 0.40 -34.69
C ARG A 191 13.67 0.99 -35.42
N ASN A 192 13.20 2.21 -35.10
CA ASN A 192 12.10 2.81 -35.86
C ASN A 192 12.12 4.35 -35.86
N PRO A 193 12.13 5.02 -37.03
CA PRO A 193 12.05 6.49 -37.10
C PRO A 193 10.64 7.03 -36.78
N ILE A 194 9.62 6.17 -36.70
CA ILE A 194 8.24 6.53 -36.42
C ILE A 194 7.98 6.30 -34.92
N VAL A 195 7.59 7.35 -34.21
CA VAL A 195 7.19 7.28 -32.79
C VAL A 195 5.76 6.77 -32.67
N GLN A 196 4.84 7.39 -33.41
CA GLN A 196 3.42 7.03 -33.44
C GLN A 196 2.87 6.99 -34.87
N ARG A 197 2.01 6.02 -35.18
CA ARG A 197 1.27 5.98 -36.45
C ARG A 197 -0.11 6.61 -36.31
N GLY A 198 -0.59 7.16 -37.41
CA GLY A 198 -1.89 7.84 -37.50
C GLY A 198 -1.77 9.18 -38.22
N ASP A 199 -2.90 9.65 -38.75
CA ASP A 199 -2.97 10.92 -39.49
C ASP A 199 -3.24 12.14 -38.58
N ASP A 200 -3.31 11.92 -37.28
CA ASP A 200 -3.59 12.98 -36.32
C ASP A 200 -2.40 13.97 -36.18
N PRO A 201 -2.66 15.25 -35.85
CA PRO A 201 -1.61 16.26 -35.72
C PRO A 201 -0.53 15.92 -34.68
N ILE A 202 -0.88 15.18 -33.62
CA ILE A 202 0.03 14.80 -32.54
C ILE A 202 1.05 13.78 -33.04
N ALA A 203 0.59 12.74 -33.76
CA ALA A 203 1.50 11.77 -34.37
C ALA A 203 2.47 12.45 -35.34
N ARG A 204 1.97 13.38 -36.19
CA ARG A 204 2.80 14.11 -37.15
C ARG A 204 3.87 14.98 -36.49
N ILE A 205 3.54 15.70 -35.42
CA ILE A 205 4.50 16.58 -34.74
C ILE A 205 5.54 15.78 -33.94
N LEU A 206 5.13 14.71 -33.25
CA LEU A 206 6.06 13.84 -32.52
C LEU A 206 7.05 13.15 -33.46
N ASN A 207 6.58 12.60 -34.58
CA ASN A 207 7.44 11.98 -35.59
C ASN A 207 8.44 12.98 -36.17
N ARG A 208 8.01 14.24 -36.40
CA ARG A 208 8.90 15.31 -36.86
C ARG A 208 9.95 15.66 -35.80
N TRP A 209 9.54 15.93 -34.56
CA TRP A 209 10.48 16.26 -33.49
C TRP A 209 11.49 15.15 -33.23
N PHE A 210 11.06 13.88 -33.29
CA PHE A 210 11.97 12.75 -33.16
C PHE A 210 12.96 12.68 -34.32
N LYS A 211 12.48 12.78 -35.57
CA LYS A 211 13.33 12.83 -36.76
C LYS A 211 14.36 13.96 -36.71
N ASP A 212 13.98 15.12 -36.14
CA ASP A 212 14.85 16.28 -35.98
C ASP A 212 15.80 16.17 -34.76
N GLY A 213 15.77 15.05 -34.01
CA GLY A 213 16.56 14.85 -32.79
C GLY A 213 16.12 15.69 -31.58
N ARG A 214 14.93 16.30 -31.66
CA ARG A 214 14.37 17.20 -30.63
C ARG A 214 13.51 16.48 -29.59
N ALA A 215 13.09 15.26 -29.86
CA ALA A 215 12.27 14.44 -28.98
C ALA A 215 12.93 13.07 -28.78
N ALA A 216 12.80 12.51 -27.59
CA ALA A 216 13.40 11.24 -27.19
C ALA A 216 12.68 10.04 -27.82
N GLY A 217 11.40 10.18 -28.18
CA GLY A 217 10.57 9.06 -28.60
C GLY A 217 10.32 8.06 -27.47
N ASN A 218 9.83 6.87 -27.83
CA ASN A 218 9.49 5.81 -26.89
C ASN A 218 10.49 4.64 -26.87
N ILE A 219 11.67 4.82 -27.48
CA ILE A 219 12.71 3.78 -27.47
C ILE A 219 13.13 3.52 -26.03
N GLY A 220 13.10 2.24 -25.63
CA GLY A 220 13.43 1.80 -24.26
C GLY A 220 12.29 1.92 -23.25
N ASP A 221 11.15 2.50 -23.62
CA ASP A 221 9.96 2.51 -22.77
C ASP A 221 9.22 1.16 -22.90
N LEU A 222 8.71 0.67 -21.77
CA LEU A 222 7.85 -0.50 -21.70
C LEU A 222 6.38 -0.10 -21.57
N TYR A 223 5.53 -0.84 -22.28
CA TYR A 223 4.09 -0.86 -22.04
C TYR A 223 3.69 -2.20 -21.44
N ASP A 224 3.11 -2.14 -20.24
CA ASP A 224 2.69 -3.32 -19.47
C ASP A 224 1.17 -3.43 -19.39
N ASN A 225 0.61 -4.44 -20.06
CA ASN A 225 -0.82 -4.71 -20.02
C ASN A 225 -1.10 -5.93 -19.15
N ARG A 226 -1.99 -5.76 -18.16
CA ARG A 226 -2.29 -6.77 -17.14
C ARG A 226 -3.77 -7.17 -17.14
N ASP A 227 -4.35 -7.22 -18.31
CA ASP A 227 -5.73 -7.66 -18.52
C ASP A 227 -5.87 -8.63 -19.71
N HIS A 228 -4.79 -9.36 -20.01
CA HIS A 228 -4.70 -10.27 -21.16
C HIS A 228 -5.08 -9.62 -22.50
N GLN A 229 -4.66 -8.36 -22.67
CA GLN A 229 -4.88 -7.53 -23.85
C GLN A 229 -6.35 -7.14 -24.07
N HIS A 230 -7.18 -7.19 -23.02
CA HIS A 230 -8.58 -6.77 -23.08
C HIS A 230 -8.73 -5.26 -23.36
N SER A 231 -7.89 -4.42 -22.75
CA SER A 231 -7.74 -3.00 -23.10
C SER A 231 -6.27 -2.68 -23.39
N SER A 232 -5.74 -3.18 -24.51
CA SER A 232 -4.34 -2.94 -24.90
C SER A 232 -4.18 -1.75 -25.84
N LEU A 233 -3.11 -0.97 -25.68
CA LEU A 233 -2.61 -0.15 -26.80
C LEU A 233 -2.30 -1.06 -28.00
N LYS A 234 -2.50 -0.55 -29.21
CA LYS A 234 -2.18 -1.30 -30.43
C LYS A 234 -0.70 -1.13 -30.75
N ARG A 235 0.03 -2.24 -30.80
CA ARG A 235 1.46 -2.26 -31.16
C ARG A 235 1.77 -1.57 -32.48
N ALA A 236 0.90 -1.71 -33.48
CA ALA A 236 1.07 -1.06 -34.77
C ALA A 236 1.10 0.47 -34.67
N ASP A 237 0.38 1.04 -33.71
CA ASP A 237 0.25 2.49 -33.55
C ASP A 237 1.43 3.11 -32.79
N PHE A 238 2.16 2.29 -32.01
CA PHE A 238 3.29 2.73 -31.19
C PHE A 238 4.53 1.84 -31.41
N PRO A 239 5.15 1.89 -32.60
CA PRO A 239 6.15 0.91 -32.99
C PRO A 239 7.52 1.05 -32.30
N GLN A 240 7.74 2.12 -31.51
CA GLN A 240 8.93 2.27 -30.66
C GLN A 240 8.77 1.63 -29.27
N LEU A 241 7.52 1.41 -28.81
CA LEU A 241 7.27 0.80 -27.50
C LEU A 241 7.62 -0.68 -27.51
N SER A 242 8.15 -1.14 -26.38
CA SER A 242 8.29 -2.57 -26.12
C SER A 242 7.15 -3.04 -25.23
N PHE A 243 6.40 -4.04 -25.67
CA PHE A 243 5.24 -4.56 -24.95
C PHE A 243 5.68 -5.74 -24.11
N THR A 244 5.36 -5.72 -22.82
CA THR A 244 5.61 -6.87 -21.95
C THR A 244 4.74 -8.05 -22.37
N ARG A 245 5.29 -9.25 -22.21
CA ARG A 245 4.58 -10.52 -22.26
C ARG A 245 5.09 -11.38 -21.12
N TYR A 246 4.27 -12.29 -20.64
CA TYR A 246 4.58 -13.14 -19.50
C TYR A 246 4.59 -14.59 -19.98
N ASP A 247 5.59 -15.36 -19.58
CA ASP A 247 5.64 -16.80 -19.87
C ASP A 247 4.64 -17.59 -19.02
N GLU A 248 4.54 -18.88 -19.27
CA GLU A 248 3.60 -19.79 -18.59
C GLU A 248 3.81 -19.78 -17.07
N ASN A 249 5.07 -19.75 -16.60
CA ASN A 249 5.40 -19.70 -15.17
C ASN A 249 4.86 -18.43 -14.48
N ALA A 250 4.95 -17.28 -15.16
CA ALA A 250 4.42 -16.02 -14.64
C ALA A 250 2.88 -16.01 -14.67
N GLN A 251 2.28 -16.54 -15.74
CA GLN A 251 0.82 -16.63 -15.88
C GLN A 251 0.19 -17.56 -14.83
N GLU A 252 0.77 -18.73 -14.60
CA GLU A 252 0.33 -19.68 -13.57
C GLU A 252 0.39 -19.08 -12.16
N ALA A 253 1.40 -18.25 -11.90
CA ALA A 253 1.54 -17.50 -10.66
C ALA A 253 0.63 -16.24 -10.57
N GLY A 254 -0.13 -15.94 -11.63
CA GLY A 254 -1.03 -14.78 -11.72
C GLY A 254 -0.30 -13.43 -11.79
N ILE A 255 0.98 -13.43 -12.18
CA ILE A 255 1.80 -12.23 -12.25
C ILE A 255 1.43 -11.34 -13.42
N ASP A 256 0.63 -11.78 -14.39
CA ASP A 256 0.28 -11.03 -15.59
C ASP A 256 -1.13 -10.41 -15.56
N TYR A 257 -1.87 -10.55 -14.46
CA TYR A 257 -3.27 -10.16 -14.39
C TYR A 257 -3.58 -9.24 -13.19
N GLY A 258 -4.53 -8.32 -13.38
CA GLY A 258 -5.04 -7.45 -12.33
C GLY A 258 -4.13 -6.28 -11.95
N LEU A 259 -4.28 -5.81 -10.71
CA LEU A 259 -3.41 -4.79 -10.12
C LEU A 259 -1.93 -5.21 -10.23
N ASN A 260 -1.06 -4.30 -10.67
CA ASN A 260 0.36 -4.49 -10.43
C ASN A 260 0.71 -3.99 -9.03
N ASP A 261 0.94 -4.91 -8.10
CA ASP A 261 1.51 -4.65 -6.77
C ASP A 261 2.79 -5.47 -6.51
N GLY A 262 3.24 -6.25 -7.50
CA GLY A 262 4.20 -7.33 -7.29
C GLY A 262 5.41 -7.32 -8.21
N ILE A 263 5.44 -6.55 -9.31
CA ILE A 263 6.54 -6.58 -10.28
C ILE A 263 7.00 -5.19 -10.73
N LEU A 264 8.32 -5.06 -10.89
CA LEU A 264 9.01 -3.88 -11.41
C LEU A 264 9.87 -4.26 -12.61
N PHE A 265 10.25 -3.25 -13.39
CA PHE A 265 11.15 -3.37 -14.53
C PHE A 265 12.34 -2.43 -14.42
N ASN A 266 13.44 -2.73 -15.11
CA ASN A 266 14.63 -1.87 -15.19
C ASN A 266 14.48 -0.74 -16.23
N ALA A 267 13.25 -0.31 -16.54
CA ALA A 267 12.93 0.61 -17.62
C ALA A 267 11.74 1.51 -17.25
N VAL A 268 11.62 2.66 -17.93
CA VAL A 268 10.40 3.49 -17.84
C VAL A 268 9.23 2.64 -18.29
N THR A 269 8.23 2.49 -17.43
CA THR A 269 7.10 1.62 -17.69
C THR A 269 5.80 2.36 -17.45
N PHE A 270 4.85 2.21 -18.35
CA PHE A 270 3.47 2.56 -18.07
C PHE A 270 2.55 1.44 -18.49
N GLY A 271 1.38 1.37 -17.90
CA GLY A 271 0.54 0.19 -18.08
C GLY A 271 -0.87 0.36 -17.60
N ASN A 272 -1.67 -0.70 -17.76
CA ASN A 272 -3.04 -0.72 -17.31
C ASN A 272 -3.52 -2.13 -16.98
N SER A 273 -4.62 -2.16 -16.22
CA SER A 273 -5.51 -3.32 -16.12
C SER A 273 -6.95 -2.82 -16.07
N SER A 274 -7.74 -3.11 -17.11
CA SER A 274 -9.17 -2.79 -17.16
C SER A 274 -10.05 -3.81 -16.42
N THR A 275 -9.45 -4.66 -15.58
CA THR A 275 -10.15 -5.67 -14.79
C THR A 275 -10.71 -5.07 -13.50
N ALA A 276 -11.53 -5.83 -12.78
CA ALA A 276 -12.02 -5.48 -11.45
C ALA A 276 -12.37 -6.74 -10.66
N VAL A 277 -12.43 -6.62 -9.33
CA VAL A 277 -13.04 -7.64 -8.48
C VAL A 277 -14.54 -7.40 -8.52
N THR A 278 -15.29 -8.22 -9.26
CA THR A 278 -16.73 -8.01 -9.49
C THR A 278 -17.62 -8.91 -8.63
N GLY A 279 -17.06 -9.94 -7.99
CA GLY A 279 -17.80 -10.92 -7.20
C GLY A 279 -17.66 -10.72 -5.69
N GLY A 280 -18.67 -11.19 -4.96
CA GLY A 280 -18.69 -11.22 -3.50
C GLY A 280 -18.85 -9.84 -2.84
N PRO A 281 -18.88 -9.80 -1.50
CA PRO A 281 -19.14 -8.58 -0.74
C PRO A 281 -17.94 -7.60 -0.72
N PHE A 282 -16.80 -8.00 -1.28
CA PHE A 282 -15.56 -7.22 -1.35
C PHE A 282 -15.24 -6.70 -2.75
N TRP A 283 -16.24 -6.62 -3.64
CA TRP A 283 -16.10 -6.05 -4.98
C TRP A 283 -15.43 -4.66 -4.95
N ARG A 284 -14.63 -4.36 -5.98
CA ARG A 284 -13.87 -3.11 -6.14
C ARG A 284 -13.16 -3.02 -7.49
N SER A 285 -12.88 -1.80 -7.95
CA SER A 285 -11.90 -1.56 -9.02
C SER A 285 -10.48 -1.93 -8.56
N GLN A 286 -9.55 -2.08 -9.51
CA GLN A 286 -8.12 -2.22 -9.17
C GLN A 286 -7.57 -0.99 -8.46
N ALA A 287 -8.06 0.21 -8.78
CA ALA A 287 -7.67 1.44 -8.09
C ALA A 287 -8.03 1.38 -6.60
N ARG A 288 -9.27 1.03 -6.26
CA ARG A 288 -9.68 0.92 -4.85
C ARG A 288 -9.03 -0.27 -4.15
N LEU A 289 -8.76 -1.39 -4.84
CA LEU A 289 -7.95 -2.48 -4.29
C LEU A 289 -6.57 -1.95 -3.84
N ALA A 290 -5.88 -1.21 -4.71
CA ALA A 290 -4.57 -0.64 -4.40
C ALA A 290 -4.59 0.34 -3.22
N LEU A 291 -5.70 1.06 -3.04
CA LEU A 291 -5.88 2.05 -1.97
C LEU A 291 -6.54 1.49 -0.70
N THR A 292 -6.75 0.18 -0.62
CA THR A 292 -7.32 -0.48 0.58
C THR A 292 -6.33 -1.47 1.18
N GLU A 293 -5.47 -2.09 0.37
CA GLU A 293 -4.43 -2.98 0.85
C GLU A 293 -3.16 -2.23 1.26
N SER A 294 -2.80 -2.32 2.54
CA SER A 294 -1.63 -1.63 3.09
C SER A 294 -0.29 -2.07 2.47
N SER A 295 -0.19 -3.30 1.95
CA SER A 295 1.00 -3.75 1.20
C SER A 295 1.07 -3.14 -0.20
N ALA A 296 -0.07 -2.99 -0.88
CA ALA A 296 -0.11 -2.48 -2.24
C ALA A 296 0.36 -1.02 -2.32
N ILE A 297 0.04 -0.18 -1.32
CA ILE A 297 0.44 1.23 -1.38
C ILE A 297 1.96 1.43 -1.34
N GLY A 298 2.69 0.56 -0.61
CA GLY A 298 4.15 0.56 -0.61
C GLY A 298 4.71 0.23 -1.99
N SER A 299 4.13 -0.78 -2.67
CA SER A 299 4.48 -1.13 -4.05
C SER A 299 4.17 0.00 -5.04
N LEU A 300 3.04 0.68 -4.89
CA LEU A 300 2.68 1.83 -5.73
C LEU A 300 3.64 3.01 -5.55
N PHE A 301 4.05 3.31 -4.31
CA PHE A 301 5.10 4.30 -4.06
C PHE A 301 6.42 3.88 -4.71
N LEU A 302 6.81 2.61 -4.57
CA LEU A 302 8.04 2.09 -5.17
C LEU A 302 7.99 2.16 -6.70
N GLN A 303 6.85 1.83 -7.32
CA GLN A 303 6.59 2.02 -8.75
C GLN A 303 6.79 3.49 -9.15
N TYR A 304 6.17 4.40 -8.40
CA TYR A 304 6.24 5.84 -8.66
C TYR A 304 7.68 6.37 -8.66
N ILE A 305 8.50 5.95 -7.69
CA ILE A 305 9.93 6.33 -7.59
C ILE A 305 10.87 5.43 -8.42
N ARG A 306 10.32 4.51 -9.21
CA ARG A 306 11.08 3.66 -10.14
C ARG A 306 10.57 3.81 -11.57
N ASN A 307 10.00 4.97 -11.91
CA ASN A 307 9.56 5.32 -13.26
C ASN A 307 8.44 4.42 -13.81
N HIS A 308 7.56 3.90 -12.94
CA HIS A 308 6.35 3.18 -13.33
C HIS A 308 5.11 4.05 -13.12
N LEU A 309 4.14 3.98 -14.04
CA LEU A 309 2.84 4.65 -13.91
C LEU A 309 1.73 3.78 -14.49
N TYR A 310 0.78 3.37 -13.65
CA TYR A 310 -0.36 2.56 -14.08
C TYR A 310 -1.66 3.35 -14.12
N ILE A 311 -2.53 2.96 -15.06
CA ILE A 311 -3.87 3.49 -15.24
C ILE A 311 -4.90 2.40 -14.97
N TYR A 312 -5.90 2.72 -14.15
CA TYR A 312 -6.98 1.80 -13.79
C TYR A 312 -8.34 2.49 -13.93
N PRO A 313 -9.36 1.87 -14.56
CA PRO A 313 -10.70 2.42 -14.56
C PRO A 313 -11.32 2.47 -13.16
N ALA A 314 -12.14 3.49 -12.89
CA ALA A 314 -12.91 3.61 -11.65
C ALA A 314 -14.03 2.56 -11.55
N VAL A 315 -14.51 2.05 -12.68
CA VAL A 315 -15.57 1.05 -12.79
C VAL A 315 -16.88 1.51 -12.15
N THR A 316 -17.15 1.09 -10.91
CA THR A 316 -18.35 1.45 -10.12
C THR A 316 -17.99 2.13 -8.81
N ASP A 317 -16.71 2.48 -8.61
CA ASP A 317 -16.26 3.14 -7.38
C ASP A 317 -16.48 4.66 -7.39
N TYR A 318 -16.93 5.20 -8.53
CA TYR A 318 -17.11 6.63 -8.77
C TYR A 318 -18.22 6.84 -9.81
N ASP A 319 -19.48 6.68 -9.38
CA ASP A 319 -20.67 6.82 -10.24
C ASP A 319 -21.89 7.33 -9.44
N PRO A 320 -22.97 7.80 -10.10
CA PRO A 320 -24.15 8.33 -9.40
C PRO A 320 -24.91 7.32 -8.53
N GLN A 321 -24.70 6.01 -8.72
CA GLN A 321 -25.38 4.99 -7.94
C GLN A 321 -24.70 4.80 -6.58
N GLN A 322 -23.37 4.76 -6.54
CA GLN A 322 -22.59 4.52 -5.33
C GLN A 322 -22.03 5.81 -4.69
N GLY A 323 -21.91 6.89 -5.48
CA GLY A 323 -21.14 8.08 -5.13
C GLY A 323 -19.65 7.91 -5.35
N ASP A 324 -18.84 8.66 -4.61
CA ASP A 324 -17.39 8.47 -4.52
C ASP A 324 -17.04 7.59 -3.32
N ILE A 325 -16.70 6.33 -3.60
CA ILE A 325 -16.34 5.34 -2.57
C ILE A 325 -14.84 4.99 -2.60
N LEU A 326 -14.02 5.77 -3.31
CA LEU A 326 -12.57 5.64 -3.22
C LEU A 326 -12.09 5.98 -1.81
N THR A 327 -10.99 5.38 -1.38
CA THR A 327 -10.46 5.61 -0.04
C THR A 327 -9.49 6.80 0.03
N ALA A 328 -8.85 7.14 -1.07
CA ALA A 328 -7.86 8.21 -1.18
C ALA A 328 -7.76 8.74 -2.62
N ASN A 329 -7.34 10.00 -2.76
CA ASN A 329 -6.70 10.50 -3.97
C ASN A 329 -5.19 10.23 -3.87
N SER A 330 -4.54 9.89 -4.99
CA SER A 330 -3.15 9.39 -5.00
C SER A 330 -2.38 9.90 -6.22
N PRO A 331 -1.06 10.17 -6.10
CA PRO A 331 -0.23 10.51 -7.25
C PRO A 331 0.36 9.27 -7.94
N TYR A 332 0.24 8.08 -7.34
CA TYR A 332 0.95 6.87 -7.78
C TYR A 332 0.30 6.17 -8.98
N MET A 333 -0.91 6.57 -9.35
CA MET A 333 -1.66 6.03 -10.47
C MET A 333 -2.55 7.10 -11.10
N ILE A 334 -3.13 6.78 -12.25
CA ILE A 334 -4.23 7.55 -12.85
C ILE A 334 -5.48 6.68 -12.80
N VAL A 335 -6.58 7.23 -12.29
CA VAL A 335 -7.87 6.56 -12.32
C VAL A 335 -8.70 7.16 -13.44
N SER A 336 -9.12 6.36 -14.43
CA SER A 336 -9.95 6.83 -15.55
C SER A 336 -11.44 6.72 -15.24
N LEU A 337 -12.21 7.73 -15.63
CA LEU A 337 -13.66 7.70 -15.53
C LEU A 337 -14.23 6.69 -16.54
N GLY A 338 -14.93 5.68 -16.04
CA GLY A 338 -15.58 4.65 -16.85
C GLY A 338 -15.10 3.24 -16.52
N LYS A 339 -15.25 2.34 -17.49
CA LYS A 339 -14.96 0.90 -17.37
C LYS A 339 -13.86 0.49 -18.35
N SER A 340 -13.80 -0.78 -18.74
CA SER A 340 -12.86 -1.27 -19.74
C SER A 340 -12.82 -0.40 -20.99
N GLY A 341 -11.61 -0.07 -21.45
CA GLY A 341 -11.36 0.83 -22.58
C GLY A 341 -11.29 2.32 -22.24
N SER A 342 -11.79 2.75 -21.07
CA SER A 342 -11.70 4.16 -20.64
C SER A 342 -10.27 4.62 -20.35
N ASP A 343 -9.34 3.69 -20.15
CA ASP A 343 -7.91 3.91 -19.91
C ASP A 343 -7.12 4.26 -21.18
N GLN A 344 -7.63 3.90 -22.37
CA GLN A 344 -6.94 4.08 -23.66
C GLN A 344 -6.50 5.53 -23.96
N PRO A 345 -7.35 6.57 -23.77
CA PRO A 345 -6.93 7.95 -24.01
C PRO A 345 -5.78 8.38 -23.09
N PHE A 346 -5.78 7.89 -21.84
CA PHE A 346 -4.74 8.18 -20.85
C PHE A 346 -3.43 7.47 -21.22
N LEU A 347 -3.49 6.20 -21.61
CA LEU A 347 -2.32 5.46 -22.12
C LEU A 347 -1.68 6.18 -23.31
N LYS A 348 -2.48 6.64 -24.28
CA LYS A 348 -1.98 7.46 -25.41
C LYS A 348 -1.35 8.76 -24.92
N ALA A 349 -1.96 9.43 -23.95
CA ALA A 349 -1.41 10.68 -23.40
C ALA A 349 -0.05 10.47 -22.74
N ILE A 350 0.09 9.44 -21.89
CA ILE A 350 1.35 9.12 -21.21
C ILE A 350 2.44 8.73 -22.22
N ALA A 351 2.13 7.86 -23.17
CA ALA A 351 3.08 7.48 -24.24
C ALA A 351 3.58 8.72 -25.01
N SER A 352 2.68 9.65 -25.31
CA SER A 352 3.00 10.89 -26.05
C SER A 352 3.83 11.87 -25.24
N ILE A 353 3.54 12.05 -23.95
CA ILE A 353 4.36 12.90 -23.05
C ILE A 353 5.77 12.33 -22.95
N LEU A 354 5.90 11.03 -22.69
CA LEU A 354 7.19 10.35 -22.59
C LEU A 354 8.02 10.51 -23.88
N ALA A 355 7.36 10.45 -25.03
CA ALA A 355 8.01 10.66 -26.32
C ALA A 355 8.46 12.09 -26.57
N ALA A 356 7.68 13.07 -26.10
CA ALA A 356 7.87 14.49 -26.42
C ALA A 356 9.03 15.15 -25.68
N PHE A 357 9.49 14.57 -24.56
CA PHE A 357 10.65 15.08 -23.84
C PHE A 357 11.87 15.18 -24.76
N ARG A 358 12.67 16.23 -24.57
CA ARG A 358 13.99 16.32 -25.20
C ARG A 358 14.87 15.16 -24.71
N PRO A 359 15.74 14.57 -25.55
CA PRO A 359 16.56 13.41 -25.18
C PRO A 359 17.33 13.61 -23.86
N GLU A 360 17.98 14.77 -23.69
CA GLU A 360 18.74 15.09 -22.48
C GLU A 360 17.86 15.24 -21.23
N VAL A 361 16.62 15.74 -21.40
CA VAL A 361 15.66 15.90 -20.31
C VAL A 361 15.13 14.54 -19.87
N LYS A 362 14.74 13.67 -20.82
CA LYS A 362 14.26 12.31 -20.49
C LYS A 362 15.35 11.51 -19.80
N ALA A 363 16.59 11.57 -20.30
CA ALA A 363 17.72 10.87 -19.69
C ALA A 363 17.99 11.36 -18.25
N TYR A 364 17.94 12.67 -18.02
CA TYR A 364 18.06 13.24 -16.67
C TYR A 364 16.94 12.76 -15.74
N LEU A 365 15.69 12.80 -16.21
CA LEU A 365 14.53 12.35 -15.43
C LEU A 365 14.64 10.86 -15.07
N VAL A 366 15.07 10.01 -15.99
CA VAL A 366 15.28 8.57 -15.74
C VAL A 366 16.36 8.36 -14.68
N ALA A 367 17.52 9.00 -14.85
CA ALA A 367 18.66 8.84 -13.94
C ALA A 367 18.36 9.30 -12.50
N ASN A 368 17.44 10.25 -12.34
CA ASN A 368 17.06 10.81 -11.04
C ASN A 368 15.71 10.27 -10.52
N ASN A 369 15.10 9.29 -11.19
CA ASN A 369 13.78 8.74 -10.83
C ASN A 369 12.64 9.79 -10.77
N LEU A 370 12.68 10.78 -11.67
CA LEU A 370 11.73 11.89 -11.73
C LEU A 370 10.76 11.79 -12.91
N ILE A 371 10.80 10.71 -13.71
CA ILE A 371 9.90 10.56 -14.86
C ILE A 371 8.45 10.58 -14.41
N THR A 372 8.03 9.70 -13.51
CA THR A 372 6.62 9.59 -13.14
C THR A 372 6.08 10.86 -12.46
N PRO A 373 6.79 11.48 -11.49
CA PRO A 373 6.39 12.78 -10.95
C PRO A 373 6.23 13.87 -12.01
N THR A 374 7.18 13.96 -12.95
CA THR A 374 7.14 14.98 -14.01
C THR A 374 6.00 14.72 -15.00
N VAL A 375 5.75 13.46 -15.36
CA VAL A 375 4.62 13.09 -16.22
C VAL A 375 3.29 13.40 -15.53
N GLN A 376 3.13 13.09 -14.24
CA GLN A 376 1.93 13.47 -13.48
C GLN A 376 1.75 14.99 -13.43
N MET A 377 2.82 15.76 -13.22
CA MET A 377 2.77 17.22 -13.24
C MET A 377 2.24 17.73 -14.59
N LEU A 378 2.84 17.29 -15.70
CA LEU A 378 2.47 17.70 -17.05
C LEU A 378 1.06 17.26 -17.43
N PHE A 379 0.67 16.03 -17.08
CA PHE A 379 -0.66 15.50 -17.33
C PHE A 379 -1.74 16.31 -16.59
N ARG A 380 -1.49 16.69 -15.32
CA ARG A 380 -2.44 17.47 -14.51
C ARG A 380 -2.51 18.93 -14.97
N ALA A 381 -1.37 19.56 -15.23
CA ALA A 381 -1.32 20.92 -15.79
C ALA A 381 -1.93 20.99 -17.20
N GLY A 382 -1.83 19.89 -17.94
CA GLY A 382 -2.37 19.70 -19.28
C GLY A 382 -3.88 19.43 -19.34
N GLN A 383 -4.61 19.31 -18.23
CA GLN A 383 -6.07 19.13 -18.26
C GLN A 383 -6.79 20.39 -18.77
N ALA A 384 -7.71 20.25 -19.72
CA ALA A 384 -8.40 21.35 -20.39
C ALA A 384 -9.08 22.34 -19.42
N SER A 385 -9.51 21.86 -18.24
CA SER A 385 -10.07 22.65 -17.14
C SER A 385 -9.06 23.57 -16.42
N VAL A 386 -7.76 23.34 -16.59
CA VAL A 386 -6.67 24.04 -15.90
C VAL A 386 -6.09 25.11 -16.82
N LYS A 387 -6.26 26.38 -16.49
CA LYS A 387 -5.78 27.51 -17.32
C LYS A 387 -4.66 28.32 -16.69
N ASN A 388 -4.53 28.28 -15.36
CA ASN A 388 -3.58 29.09 -14.61
C ASN A 388 -3.11 28.36 -13.33
N ALA A 389 -2.28 29.03 -12.54
CA ALA A 389 -1.74 28.51 -11.28
C ALA A 389 -2.82 28.20 -10.23
N ASP A 390 -3.86 29.03 -10.12
CA ASP A 390 -4.95 28.82 -9.17
C ASP A 390 -5.77 27.57 -9.55
N ASP A 391 -6.00 27.34 -10.84
CA ASP A 391 -6.64 26.11 -11.30
C ASP A 391 -5.77 24.89 -11.02
N TYR A 392 -4.43 25.01 -11.16
CA TYR A 392 -3.50 23.96 -10.79
C TYR A 392 -3.58 23.67 -9.30
N LEU A 393 -3.57 24.69 -8.46
CA LEU A 393 -3.73 24.58 -7.01
C LEU A 393 -5.21 24.39 -6.60
N SER A 394 -5.98 23.60 -7.35
CA SER A 394 -7.38 23.30 -7.05
C SER A 394 -7.76 21.89 -7.46
N TYR A 395 -8.97 21.46 -7.09
CA TYR A 395 -9.53 20.18 -7.52
C TYR A 395 -9.57 20.01 -9.05
N LYS A 396 -9.54 21.09 -9.84
CA LYS A 396 -9.62 21.01 -11.31
C LYS A 396 -8.46 20.24 -11.94
N ALA A 397 -7.24 20.43 -11.41
CA ALA A 397 -6.06 19.68 -11.84
C ALA A 397 -5.89 18.35 -11.09
N HIS A 398 -6.58 18.22 -9.96
CA HIS A 398 -6.38 17.13 -9.01
C HIS A 398 -7.63 16.31 -8.68
N PRO A 399 -8.49 15.95 -9.66
CA PRO A 399 -9.58 15.04 -9.36
C PRO A 399 -9.01 13.65 -9.03
N PRO A 400 -9.67 12.84 -8.18
CA PRO A 400 -9.25 11.46 -7.94
C PRO A 400 -9.56 10.53 -9.13
N VAL A 401 -10.50 10.94 -9.99
CA VAL A 401 -10.87 10.23 -11.22
C VAL A 401 -10.89 11.23 -12.38
N PHE A 402 -10.13 10.93 -13.43
CA PHE A 402 -9.97 11.82 -14.58
C PHE A 402 -10.95 11.47 -15.69
N ASP A 403 -11.51 12.49 -16.32
CA ASP A 403 -12.31 12.36 -17.54
C ASP A 403 -11.42 12.56 -18.78
N ALA A 404 -11.50 11.64 -19.73
CA ALA A 404 -10.75 11.70 -20.97
C ALA A 404 -11.10 12.94 -21.81
N ALA A 405 -12.31 13.48 -21.65
CA ALA A 405 -12.73 14.72 -22.31
C ALA A 405 -11.89 15.94 -21.94
N ASN A 406 -11.18 15.89 -20.80
CA ASN A 406 -10.31 16.96 -20.34
C ASN A 406 -8.85 16.81 -20.82
N ILE A 407 -8.50 15.79 -21.59
CA ILE A 407 -7.12 15.63 -22.08
C ILE A 407 -6.84 16.64 -23.21
N ASP A 408 -6.02 17.66 -22.93
CA ASP A 408 -5.42 18.51 -23.96
C ASP A 408 -4.02 17.99 -24.32
N LEU A 409 -3.99 17.01 -25.22
CA LEU A 409 -2.77 16.30 -25.57
C LEU A 409 -1.72 17.20 -26.22
N ALA A 410 -2.14 18.18 -27.03
CA ALA A 410 -1.23 19.13 -27.68
C ALA A 410 -0.45 19.93 -26.63
N ARG A 411 -1.18 20.49 -25.66
CA ARG A 411 -0.54 21.26 -24.58
C ARG A 411 0.38 20.39 -23.72
N MET A 412 0.01 19.15 -23.44
CA MET A 412 0.85 18.22 -22.68
C MET A 412 2.21 17.97 -23.36
N ILE A 413 2.21 17.67 -24.66
CA ILE A 413 3.45 17.40 -25.40
C ILE A 413 4.29 18.66 -25.61
N GLU A 414 3.66 19.82 -25.80
CA GLU A 414 4.36 21.10 -25.93
C GLU A 414 5.06 21.48 -24.62
N ALA A 415 4.38 21.29 -23.49
CA ALA A 415 4.97 21.50 -22.16
C ALA A 415 6.14 20.54 -21.88
N ALA A 416 6.02 19.26 -22.27
CA ALA A 416 7.11 18.29 -22.17
C ALA A 416 8.33 18.69 -23.00
N GLN A 417 8.11 19.21 -24.22
CA GLN A 417 9.18 19.66 -25.11
C GLN A 417 9.90 20.90 -24.55
N ALA A 418 9.12 21.84 -24.00
CA ALA A 418 9.63 23.11 -23.47
C ALA A 418 10.41 22.96 -22.15
N LEU A 419 10.20 21.87 -21.40
CA LEU A 419 10.80 21.65 -20.09
C LEU A 419 12.33 21.62 -20.15
N LYS A 420 13.00 22.31 -19.23
CA LYS A 420 14.47 22.35 -19.09
C LYS A 420 14.90 21.73 -17.77
N ILE A 421 16.08 21.10 -17.76
CA ILE A 421 16.63 20.40 -16.58
C ILE A 421 16.58 21.26 -15.30
N PRO A 422 17.04 22.54 -15.31
CA PRO A 422 16.99 23.38 -14.10
C PRO A 422 15.59 23.74 -13.62
N GLN A 423 14.56 23.54 -14.46
CA GLN A 423 13.16 23.89 -14.18
C GLN A 423 12.36 22.69 -13.67
N ILE A 424 12.92 21.47 -13.71
CA ILE A 424 12.23 20.27 -13.21
C ILE A 424 11.99 20.44 -11.70
N PRO A 425 10.73 20.41 -11.22
CA PRO A 425 10.45 20.48 -9.81
C PRO A 425 10.78 19.14 -9.13
N PRO A 426 11.12 19.16 -7.84
CA PRO A 426 11.34 17.93 -7.08
C PRO A 426 10.02 17.18 -6.83
N MET A 427 10.14 15.93 -6.40
CA MET A 427 9.02 15.14 -5.91
C MET A 427 8.78 15.47 -4.43
N VAL A 428 7.55 15.83 -4.06
CA VAL A 428 7.19 16.11 -2.66
C VAL A 428 7.33 14.85 -1.81
N MET A 429 8.00 14.99 -0.66
CA MET A 429 8.19 13.91 0.32
C MET A 429 7.64 14.34 1.68
N LEU A 430 6.55 13.70 2.10
CA LEU A 430 5.85 13.97 3.35
C LEU A 430 6.27 13.01 4.47
N GLU A 431 6.26 13.54 5.69
CA GLU A 431 6.48 12.79 6.92
C GLU A 431 5.49 13.28 8.00
N VAL A 432 4.76 12.34 8.61
CA VAL A 432 3.93 12.65 9.78
C VAL A 432 4.83 12.69 11.01
N LEU A 433 4.92 13.87 11.65
CA LEU A 433 5.73 14.06 12.85
C LEU A 433 4.96 13.70 14.12
N GLU A 434 3.68 14.09 14.17
CA GLU A 434 2.79 13.86 15.30
C GLU A 434 1.34 13.87 14.82
N GLU A 435 0.46 13.11 15.47
CA GLU A 435 -0.99 13.19 15.25
C GLU A 435 -1.78 12.85 16.50
N SER A 436 -3.01 13.36 16.58
CA SER A 436 -3.92 13.00 17.68
C SER A 436 -4.31 11.52 17.59
N GLU A 437 -4.06 10.75 18.64
CA GLU A 437 -4.44 9.35 18.75
C GLU A 437 -5.77 9.17 19.48
N PRO A 438 -6.64 8.25 19.03
CA PRO A 438 -7.83 7.88 19.79
C PRO A 438 -7.50 7.09 21.06
N LEU A 439 -8.37 7.21 22.05
CA LEU A 439 -8.40 6.38 23.24
C LEU A 439 -9.27 5.15 22.98
N ASN A 440 -8.62 3.99 22.90
CA ASN A 440 -9.27 2.69 22.70
C ASN A 440 -10.34 2.42 23.77
N GLY A 441 -11.53 2.03 23.32
CA GLY A 441 -12.67 1.73 24.19
C GLY A 441 -13.44 2.95 24.69
N ILE A 442 -12.99 4.17 24.37
CA ILE A 442 -13.64 5.43 24.76
C ILE A 442 -14.11 6.17 23.52
N ASP A 443 -13.16 6.57 22.67
CA ASP A 443 -13.45 7.28 21.41
C ASP A 443 -13.13 6.45 20.16
N ASP A 444 -12.45 5.30 20.28
CA ASP A 444 -12.37 4.29 19.22
C ASP A 444 -12.67 2.86 19.72
N PHE A 445 -13.65 2.21 19.09
CA PHE A 445 -14.08 0.85 19.39
C PHE A 445 -13.53 -0.20 18.39
N SER A 446 -12.60 0.20 17.52
CA SER A 446 -12.04 -0.64 16.44
C SER A 446 -10.58 -1.08 16.68
N ARG A 447 -10.24 -1.52 17.89
CA ARG A 447 -8.85 -1.88 18.31
C ARG A 447 -8.07 -2.79 17.36
N PHE A 448 -8.74 -3.55 16.49
CA PHE A 448 -8.14 -4.43 15.50
C PHE A 448 -7.63 -3.71 14.22
N ARG A 449 -7.94 -2.41 14.02
CA ARG A 449 -7.48 -1.61 12.87
C ARG A 449 -7.12 -0.18 13.29
N SER A 450 -5.91 0.25 12.95
CA SER A 450 -5.48 1.65 13.08
C SER A 450 -6.31 2.59 12.19
N GLU A 451 -6.38 3.87 12.57
CA GLU A 451 -6.84 4.93 11.66
C GLU A 451 -5.85 5.15 10.50
N THR A 452 -4.57 4.82 10.67
CA THR A 452 -3.57 4.88 9.61
C THR A 452 -3.88 3.82 8.55
N LEU A 453 -4.40 4.29 7.41
CA LEU A 453 -4.59 3.46 6.22
C LEU A 453 -3.33 3.50 5.35
N HIS A 454 -2.77 4.69 5.12
CA HIS A 454 -1.55 4.89 4.34
C HIS A 454 -0.59 5.86 5.04
N ASN A 455 0.71 5.57 4.97
CA ASN A 455 1.77 6.45 5.46
C ASN A 455 3.01 6.31 4.57
N THR A 456 2.93 6.88 3.35
CA THR A 456 4.03 6.92 2.37
C THR A 456 4.38 8.37 2.05
N PRO A 457 5.58 8.67 1.53
CA PRO A 457 6.00 10.05 1.30
C PRO A 457 5.11 10.86 0.36
N GLY A 458 4.49 10.26 -0.67
CA GLY A 458 3.55 10.94 -1.56
C GLY A 458 2.06 10.80 -1.17
N LEU A 459 1.74 9.98 -0.18
CA LEU A 459 0.36 9.70 0.23
C LEU A 459 0.23 9.35 1.70
N ILE A 460 -0.51 10.20 2.42
CA ILE A 460 -0.99 9.99 3.79
C ILE A 460 -2.50 9.82 3.73
N THR A 461 -3.04 8.82 4.42
CA THR A 461 -4.49 8.62 4.54
C THR A 461 -4.86 8.14 5.92
N ARG A 462 -5.86 8.80 6.51
CA ARG A 462 -6.49 8.39 7.76
C ARG A 462 -7.94 8.02 7.50
N ALA A 463 -8.33 6.82 7.89
CA ALA A 463 -9.73 6.43 7.94
C ALA A 463 -10.24 6.71 9.36
N ILE A 464 -11.07 7.73 9.51
CA ILE A 464 -11.47 8.29 10.81
C ILE A 464 -12.42 7.33 11.53
N ARG A 465 -12.01 6.90 12.72
CA ARG A 465 -12.75 5.99 13.60
C ARG A 465 -13.11 6.65 14.90
N SER A 466 -12.24 7.55 15.36
CA SER A 466 -12.42 8.31 16.59
C SER A 466 -13.77 9.04 16.60
N THR A 467 -14.43 9.10 17.75
CA THR A 467 -15.63 9.90 17.99
C THR A 467 -15.31 11.37 18.26
N ARG A 468 -14.03 11.74 18.37
CA ARG A 468 -13.61 13.13 18.54
C ARG A 468 -14.00 13.99 17.34
N TYR A 469 -14.36 15.24 17.62
CA TYR A 469 -14.75 16.18 16.57
C TYR A 469 -13.59 16.55 15.64
N ARG A 470 -12.33 16.55 16.08
CA ARG A 470 -11.18 16.95 15.26
C ARG A 470 -10.10 15.89 15.26
N LYS A 471 -9.52 15.65 14.08
CA LYS A 471 -8.22 15.00 13.89
C LYS A 471 -7.17 16.09 13.69
N THR A 472 -6.08 16.04 14.46
CA THR A 472 -4.92 16.92 14.26
C THR A 472 -3.71 16.12 13.82
N MET A 473 -2.87 16.72 12.98
CA MET A 473 -1.66 16.11 12.46
C MET A 473 -0.63 17.18 12.10
N THR A 474 0.60 17.02 12.56
CA THR A 474 1.74 17.83 12.15
C THR A 474 2.50 17.09 11.06
N VAL A 475 2.63 17.71 9.88
CA VAL A 475 3.25 17.09 8.70
C VAL A 475 4.40 17.96 8.20
N SER A 476 5.50 17.30 7.86
CA SER A 476 6.70 17.89 7.28
C SER A 476 6.83 17.53 5.80
N ALA A 477 7.27 18.48 4.98
CA ALA A 477 7.67 18.28 3.59
C ALA A 477 9.20 18.45 3.39
N LEU A 478 9.97 18.51 4.50
CA LEU A 478 11.41 18.80 4.48
C LEU A 478 12.27 17.72 3.83
N GLN A 479 11.76 16.49 3.74
CA GLN A 479 12.46 15.40 3.05
C GLN A 479 12.45 15.56 1.52
N THR A 480 11.79 16.60 0.99
CA THR A 480 11.78 16.92 -0.43
C THR A 480 13.19 17.32 -0.86
N GLU A 481 13.86 16.42 -1.58
CA GLU A 481 15.21 16.66 -2.09
C GLU A 481 15.22 17.76 -3.14
N LYS A 482 16.21 18.65 -3.08
CA LYS A 482 16.35 19.77 -4.02
C LYS A 482 17.82 19.96 -4.43
N PRO A 483 18.09 20.44 -5.65
CA PRO A 483 19.38 21.02 -5.99
C PRO A 483 19.77 22.14 -5.00
N ALA A 484 21.06 22.26 -4.69
CA ALA A 484 21.56 23.19 -3.67
C ALA A 484 21.19 24.67 -3.96
N ASP A 485 21.06 25.03 -5.24
CA ASP A 485 20.77 26.37 -5.76
C ASP A 485 19.27 26.68 -5.89
N GLN A 486 18.37 25.70 -5.73
CA GLN A 486 16.93 25.95 -5.79
C GLN A 486 16.36 26.37 -4.44
N THR A 487 15.54 27.42 -4.42
CA THR A 487 14.71 27.77 -3.26
C THR A 487 13.29 27.25 -3.52
N LEU A 488 12.75 26.54 -2.54
CA LEU A 488 11.42 25.94 -2.63
C LEU A 488 10.42 26.77 -1.84
N SER A 489 9.20 26.86 -2.36
CA SER A 489 8.03 27.31 -1.61
C SER A 489 7.01 26.18 -1.53
N TYR A 490 6.39 26.02 -0.37
CA TYR A 490 5.49 24.93 -0.05
C TYR A 490 4.04 25.43 -0.02
N HIS A 491 3.15 24.71 -0.71
CA HIS A 491 1.75 25.08 -0.86
C HIS A 491 0.89 23.92 -0.37
N TRP A 492 0.01 24.19 0.58
CA TRP A 492 -0.90 23.23 1.18
C TRP A 492 -2.32 23.67 0.91
N VAL A 493 -3.07 22.90 0.14
CA VAL A 493 -4.35 23.35 -0.40
C VAL A 493 -5.45 22.33 -0.12
N VAL A 494 -6.57 22.80 0.41
CA VAL A 494 -7.79 21.99 0.52
C VAL A 494 -8.36 21.80 -0.89
N LEU A 495 -8.25 20.57 -1.40
CA LEU A 495 -8.80 20.19 -2.71
C LEU A 495 -10.26 19.76 -2.56
N ARG A 496 -10.60 19.08 -1.45
CA ARG A 496 -11.97 18.70 -1.12
C ARG A 496 -12.23 18.80 0.37
N GLY A 497 -13.44 19.22 0.74
CA GLY A 497 -13.85 19.48 2.12
C GLY A 497 -14.23 20.94 2.34
N ASP A 498 -14.72 21.23 3.54
CA ASP A 498 -15.09 22.60 3.90
C ASP A 498 -13.84 23.38 4.31
N LYS A 499 -13.34 24.20 3.37
CA LYS A 499 -12.14 25.01 3.54
C LYS A 499 -12.24 26.00 4.72
N ASP A 500 -13.43 26.42 5.10
CA ASP A 500 -13.63 27.41 6.17
C ASP A 500 -13.55 26.74 7.56
N ARG A 501 -13.72 25.41 7.61
CA ARG A 501 -13.65 24.60 8.82
C ARG A 501 -12.30 23.90 9.02
N ILE A 502 -11.59 23.64 7.93
CA ILE A 502 -10.25 23.03 7.92
C ILE A 502 -9.19 24.10 8.21
N ARG A 503 -8.29 23.81 9.15
CA ARG A 503 -7.17 24.72 9.48
C ARG A 503 -5.84 24.09 9.08
N ILE A 504 -5.02 24.86 8.38
CA ILE A 504 -3.65 24.52 8.03
C ILE A 504 -2.76 25.66 8.55
N THR A 505 -1.98 25.38 9.59
CA THR A 505 -1.19 26.38 10.30
C THR A 505 0.30 26.12 10.06
N PRO A 506 1.01 26.99 9.31
CA PRO A 506 2.45 26.88 9.17
C PRO A 506 3.17 26.94 10.52
N GLN A 507 4.03 25.96 10.77
CA GLN A 507 4.90 25.91 11.95
C GLN A 507 6.29 26.50 11.65
N LYS A 508 6.58 26.75 10.37
CA LYS A 508 7.78 27.43 9.87
C LYS A 508 7.39 28.51 8.86
N SER A 509 8.25 29.53 8.72
CA SER A 509 8.01 30.68 7.83
C SER A 509 7.99 30.31 6.36
N ASP A 510 8.69 29.25 5.95
CA ASP A 510 8.69 28.72 4.59
C ASP A 510 7.50 27.78 4.29
N GLY A 511 6.68 27.47 5.29
CA GLY A 511 5.57 26.53 5.15
C GLY A 511 5.98 25.06 4.99
N SER A 512 7.25 24.71 5.22
CA SER A 512 7.75 23.34 5.06
C SER A 512 7.20 22.35 6.10
N ILE A 513 6.68 22.85 7.22
CA ILE A 513 5.97 22.08 8.24
C ILE A 513 4.66 22.80 8.55
N VAL A 514 3.56 22.05 8.60
CA VAL A 514 2.24 22.55 8.97
C VAL A 514 1.59 21.67 10.03
N GLU A 515 0.81 22.29 10.91
CA GLU A 515 -0.22 21.59 11.68
C GLU A 515 -1.54 21.65 10.91
N ILE A 516 -2.18 20.50 10.72
CA ILE A 516 -3.45 20.34 10.05
C ILE A 516 -4.49 19.94 11.09
N SER A 517 -5.62 20.65 11.14
CA SER A 517 -6.77 20.32 11.98
C SER A 517 -8.01 20.18 11.12
N VAL A 518 -8.53 18.95 11.02
CA VAL A 518 -9.72 18.62 10.22
C VAL A 518 -10.85 18.20 11.16
N PRO A 519 -11.96 18.96 11.21
CA PRO A 519 -13.13 18.55 11.96
C PRO A 519 -13.87 17.40 11.26
N TRP A 520 -14.81 16.77 11.97
CA TRP A 520 -15.74 15.81 11.39
C TRP A 520 -16.45 16.41 10.17
N HIS A 521 -16.50 15.65 9.08
CA HIS A 521 -17.23 16.01 7.87
C HIS A 521 -18.30 14.95 7.58
N ASP A 522 -19.56 15.39 7.50
CA ASP A 522 -20.62 14.60 6.91
C ASP A 522 -20.43 14.47 5.40
N ALA A 523 -21.18 13.59 4.75
CA ALA A 523 -21.16 13.46 3.29
C ALA A 523 -21.44 14.82 2.63
N PHE A 524 -20.62 15.21 1.65
CA PHE A 524 -20.80 16.45 0.89
C PHE A 524 -20.65 16.21 -0.63
N PRO A 525 -21.23 17.09 -1.49
CA PRO A 525 -21.05 16.99 -2.93
C PRO A 525 -19.59 17.15 -3.35
N ALA A 526 -19.09 16.28 -4.22
CA ALA A 526 -17.72 16.38 -4.72
C ALA A 526 -17.58 17.59 -5.67
N PRO A 527 -16.56 18.45 -5.52
CA PRO A 527 -16.52 19.74 -6.23
C PRO A 527 -16.35 19.62 -7.76
N GLU A 528 -15.67 18.57 -8.23
CA GLU A 528 -15.54 18.28 -9.67
C GLU A 528 -16.74 17.53 -10.28
N ARG A 529 -17.55 16.87 -9.44
CA ARG A 529 -18.77 16.14 -9.82
C ARG A 529 -19.84 16.31 -8.73
N PRO A 530 -20.53 17.46 -8.68
CA PRO A 530 -21.48 17.76 -7.60
C PRO A 530 -22.71 16.84 -7.55
N ASP A 531 -22.92 16.02 -8.59
CA ASP A 531 -23.89 14.93 -8.60
C ASP A 531 -23.49 13.74 -7.74
N LEU A 532 -22.23 13.66 -7.30
CA LEU A 532 -21.70 12.60 -6.45
C LEU A 532 -21.51 13.09 -5.02
N MET A 533 -21.87 12.24 -4.06
CA MET A 533 -21.55 12.45 -2.66
C MET A 533 -20.21 11.79 -2.33
N THR A 534 -19.38 12.48 -1.57
CA THR A 534 -18.11 11.97 -1.03
C THR A 534 -18.06 12.14 0.49
N ASN A 535 -17.30 11.26 1.14
CA ASN A 535 -17.00 11.34 2.58
C ASN A 535 -15.50 11.53 2.82
N ARG A 536 -14.79 12.08 1.83
CA ARG A 536 -13.33 12.19 1.85
C ARG A 536 -12.90 13.65 1.73
N VAL A 537 -12.20 14.12 2.75
CA VAL A 537 -11.46 15.39 2.73
C VAL A 537 -10.09 15.14 2.13
N GLU A 538 -9.66 16.05 1.25
CA GLU A 538 -8.40 15.95 0.51
C GLU A 538 -7.61 17.25 0.63
N ILE A 539 -6.36 17.13 1.04
CA ILE A 539 -5.38 18.22 1.03
C ILE A 539 -4.26 17.84 0.06
N GLY A 540 -4.03 18.70 -0.94
CA GLY A 540 -2.90 18.60 -1.86
C GLY A 540 -1.70 19.37 -1.31
N VAL A 541 -0.51 18.79 -1.44
CA VAL A 541 0.76 19.41 -1.06
C VAL A 541 1.63 19.54 -2.29
N PHE A 542 2.10 20.76 -2.55
CA PHE A 542 2.87 21.11 -3.73
C PHE A 542 4.13 21.85 -3.33
N VAL A 543 5.17 21.66 -4.12
CA VAL A 543 6.40 22.43 -4.05
C VAL A 543 6.56 23.22 -5.33
N HIS A 544 6.89 24.50 -5.22
CA HIS A 544 7.21 25.34 -6.37
C HIS A 544 8.69 25.73 -6.34
N ASN A 545 9.41 25.44 -7.42
CA ASN A 545 10.86 25.66 -7.54
C ASN A 545 11.24 27.01 -8.18
N GLY A 546 10.27 27.90 -8.38
CA GLY A 546 10.43 29.18 -9.08
C GLY A 546 10.02 29.14 -10.56
N HIS A 547 9.80 27.95 -11.12
CA HIS A 547 9.37 27.78 -12.51
C HIS A 547 8.06 26.99 -12.64
N HIS A 548 7.97 25.86 -11.92
CA HIS A 548 6.83 24.96 -12.00
C HIS A 548 6.44 24.48 -10.59
N TYR A 549 5.15 24.23 -10.42
CA TYR A 549 4.64 23.41 -9.32
C TYR A 549 4.99 21.94 -9.58
N SER A 550 5.34 21.21 -8.53
CA SER A 550 5.51 19.76 -8.55
C SER A 550 4.18 19.05 -8.82
N ALA A 551 4.25 17.76 -9.13
CA ALA A 551 3.10 16.88 -8.90
C ALA A 551 2.69 16.91 -7.40
N PRO A 552 1.40 16.68 -7.09
CA PRO A 552 0.91 16.68 -5.72
C PRO A 552 1.45 15.49 -4.92
N ALA A 553 1.70 15.70 -3.63
CA ALA A 553 1.45 14.68 -2.62
C ALA A 553 0.06 14.91 -2.00
N PHE A 554 -0.54 13.88 -1.39
CA PHE A 554 -1.89 13.97 -0.84
C PHE A 554 -1.97 13.57 0.63
N ILE A 555 -2.82 14.29 1.37
CA ILE A 555 -3.27 13.93 2.72
C ILE A 555 -4.79 13.78 2.68
N ASN A 556 -5.28 12.59 3.02
CA ASN A 556 -6.69 12.24 2.92
C ASN A 556 -7.27 11.90 4.29
N PHE A 557 -8.49 12.37 4.57
CA PHE A 557 -9.27 11.96 5.72
C PHE A 557 -10.59 11.36 5.23
N LEU A 558 -10.74 10.05 5.39
CA LEU A 558 -11.91 9.29 4.98
C LEU A 558 -12.84 9.09 6.16
N TYR A 559 -14.06 9.58 6.05
CA TYR A 559 -15.11 9.43 7.07
C TYR A 559 -16.07 8.29 6.70
N PRO A 560 -16.59 7.55 7.68
CA PRO A 560 -17.55 6.48 7.45
C PRO A 560 -18.91 7.05 7.04
N ALA A 561 -19.43 6.60 5.89
CA ALA A 561 -20.70 7.06 5.33
C ALA A 561 -21.94 6.67 6.14
N ASN A 562 -21.82 5.64 6.98
CA ASN A 562 -22.92 5.02 7.73
C ASN A 562 -23.05 5.54 9.17
N GLN A 563 -22.60 6.77 9.42
CA GLN A 563 -22.65 7.38 10.75
C GLN A 563 -23.35 8.73 10.71
N SER A 564 -24.29 8.92 11.62
CA SER A 564 -24.83 10.25 11.96
C SER A 564 -24.26 10.64 13.33
N ARG A 565 -23.70 11.86 13.43
CA ARG A 565 -23.05 12.35 14.65
C ARG A 565 -23.56 13.72 15.00
N SER A 566 -23.76 13.96 16.29
CA SER A 566 -24.07 15.29 16.83
C SER A 566 -22.99 15.70 17.83
N TYR A 567 -22.64 16.98 17.82
CA TYR A 567 -21.65 17.57 18.73
C TYR A 567 -22.21 18.85 19.33
N ASP A 568 -21.77 19.20 20.53
CA ASP A 568 -22.10 20.50 21.12
C ASP A 568 -21.18 21.63 20.61
N GLY A 569 -21.42 22.85 21.12
CA GLY A 569 -20.64 24.04 20.74
C GLY A 569 -19.15 23.98 21.12
N ALA A 570 -18.74 23.08 22.01
CA ALA A 570 -17.34 22.84 22.37
C ALA A 570 -16.71 21.71 21.53
N GLY A 571 -17.48 21.05 20.65
CA GLY A 571 -17.02 19.92 19.85
C GLY A 571 -16.97 18.60 20.63
N ARG A 572 -17.71 18.49 21.73
CA ARG A 572 -17.88 17.21 22.45
C ARG A 572 -18.98 16.41 21.77
N ILE A 573 -18.77 15.11 21.62
CA ILE A 573 -19.76 14.22 20.98
C ILE A 573 -21.00 14.12 21.87
N ILE A 574 -22.18 14.37 21.32
CA ILE A 574 -23.46 14.20 22.03
C ILE A 574 -24.02 12.82 21.69
N SER A 575 -24.07 12.47 20.41
CA SER A 575 -24.56 11.17 19.96
C SER A 575 -23.84 10.70 18.71
N ILE A 576 -23.73 9.38 18.57
CA ILE A 576 -23.32 8.70 17.35
C ILE A 576 -24.25 7.53 17.09
N GLU A 577 -24.82 7.50 15.90
CA GLU A 577 -25.67 6.41 15.45
C GLU A 577 -25.00 5.70 14.28
N HIS A 578 -24.74 4.40 14.45
CA HIS A 578 -24.18 3.56 13.41
C HIS A 578 -25.30 2.81 12.68
N ASP A 579 -25.30 2.87 11.35
CA ASP A 579 -26.31 2.22 10.49
C ASP A 579 -27.76 2.65 10.83
N GLY A 580 -27.95 3.87 11.31
CA GLY A 580 -29.25 4.44 11.64
C GLY A 580 -30.10 4.78 10.41
N PRO A 581 -31.40 5.11 10.58
CA PRO A 581 -32.34 5.37 9.48
C PRO A 581 -31.86 6.40 8.45
N GLU A 582 -31.17 7.47 8.88
CA GLU A 582 -30.63 8.54 8.01
C GLU A 582 -29.48 8.07 7.11
N THR A 583 -28.83 6.97 7.49
CA THR A 583 -27.66 6.43 6.81
C THR A 583 -27.92 5.02 6.26
N ALA A 584 -29.13 4.52 6.42
CA ALA A 584 -29.53 3.20 5.97
C ALA A 584 -29.30 3.04 4.46
N GLY A 585 -28.66 1.94 4.08
CA GLY A 585 -28.35 1.64 2.69
C GLY A 585 -27.14 2.39 2.10
N LYS A 586 -26.51 3.31 2.84
CA LYS A 586 -25.25 3.93 2.39
C LYS A 586 -24.13 2.89 2.40
N TYR A 587 -23.42 2.78 1.28
CA TYR A 587 -22.29 1.88 1.16
C TYR A 587 -21.14 2.33 2.07
N ILE A 588 -20.52 1.37 2.75
CA ILE A 588 -19.21 1.53 3.39
C ILE A 588 -18.29 0.41 2.92
N ASP A 589 -17.02 0.71 2.69
CA ASP A 589 -16.06 -0.32 2.29
C ASP A 589 -15.79 -1.25 3.48
N PRO A 590 -16.20 -2.54 3.41
CA PRO A 590 -16.04 -3.45 4.52
C PRO A 590 -14.58 -3.80 4.80
N GLN A 591 -13.66 -3.57 3.85
CA GLN A 591 -12.23 -3.73 4.14
C GLN A 591 -11.66 -2.56 4.93
N VAL A 592 -12.36 -1.42 4.99
CA VAL A 592 -11.93 -0.23 5.73
C VAL A 592 -12.70 -0.13 7.04
N PHE A 593 -14.03 -0.12 7.00
CA PHE A 593 -14.89 0.07 8.16
C PHE A 593 -15.66 -1.21 8.47
N ALA A 594 -15.57 -1.67 9.73
CA ALA A 594 -16.43 -2.74 10.22
C ALA A 594 -17.79 -2.16 10.64
N ARG A 595 -18.86 -2.92 10.36
CA ARG A 595 -20.23 -2.56 10.73
C ARG A 595 -20.41 -2.53 12.24
N ARG A 596 -21.31 -1.67 12.70
CA ARG A 596 -21.73 -1.54 14.10
C ARG A 596 -23.23 -1.26 14.06
N HIS A 597 -23.99 -1.94 14.92
CA HIS A 597 -25.45 -1.83 14.95
C HIS A 597 -25.90 -1.34 16.31
N TRP A 598 -25.42 -0.15 16.68
CA TRP A 598 -25.77 0.51 17.92
C TRP A 598 -25.68 2.02 17.79
N ARG A 599 -26.36 2.70 18.72
CA ARG A 599 -26.29 4.13 18.97
C ARG A 599 -25.67 4.37 20.33
N ASP A 600 -24.77 5.34 20.43
CA ASP A 600 -24.23 5.84 21.69
C ASP A 600 -24.68 7.28 21.95
N ASP A 601 -25.26 7.54 23.12
CA ASP A 601 -25.65 8.87 23.61
C ASP A 601 -24.79 9.23 24.84
N TYR A 602 -23.93 10.24 24.68
CA TYR A 602 -22.88 10.61 25.62
C TYR A 602 -23.36 11.61 26.68
N ARG A 603 -22.80 11.50 27.90
CA ARG A 603 -23.12 12.35 29.05
C ARG A 603 -21.90 13.04 29.62
N TYR A 604 -22.08 14.28 30.04
CA TYR A 604 -21.04 15.13 30.62
C TYR A 604 -21.50 15.74 31.94
N ASP A 605 -20.56 16.03 32.84
CA ASP A 605 -20.84 16.85 34.03
C ASP A 605 -20.91 18.35 33.67
N ALA A 606 -21.16 19.20 34.68
CA ALA A 606 -21.30 20.64 34.49
C ALA A 606 -20.00 21.32 34.02
N GLU A 607 -18.85 20.76 34.41
CA GLU A 607 -17.51 21.18 34.02
C GLU A 607 -17.15 20.69 32.60
N GLY A 608 -17.90 19.73 32.08
CA GLY A 608 -17.75 19.22 30.73
C GLY A 608 -16.91 17.97 30.58
N ASN A 609 -16.61 17.28 31.67
CA ASN A 609 -15.91 16.00 31.66
C ASN A 609 -16.87 14.88 31.28
N LEU A 610 -16.38 13.93 30.49
CA LEU A 610 -17.14 12.74 30.13
C LEU A 610 -17.45 11.91 31.39
N THR A 611 -18.72 11.61 31.62
CA THR A 611 -19.17 10.73 32.73
C THR A 611 -19.54 9.33 32.24
N GLY A 612 -19.83 9.17 30.94
CA GLY A 612 -20.14 7.89 30.31
C GLY A 612 -21.10 8.06 29.13
N TRP A 613 -21.70 6.96 28.66
CA TRP A 613 -22.72 6.98 27.62
C TRP A 613 -23.77 5.89 27.84
N GLU A 614 -24.90 6.01 27.16
CA GLU A 614 -25.89 4.96 26.96
C GLU A 614 -25.70 4.39 25.56
N ARG A 615 -25.63 3.07 25.47
CA ARG A 615 -25.61 2.34 24.21
C ARG A 615 -26.94 1.63 24.01
N SER A 616 -27.59 1.88 22.89
CA SER A 616 -28.80 1.16 22.49
C SER A 616 -28.59 0.40 21.18
N GLY A 617 -29.20 -0.77 21.07
CA GLY A 617 -29.24 -1.56 19.84
C GLY A 617 -30.55 -2.34 19.73
N HIS A 618 -30.61 -3.34 18.85
CA HIS A 618 -31.83 -4.14 18.67
C HIS A 618 -32.17 -4.97 19.91
N GLY A 619 -33.06 -4.44 20.76
CA GLY A 619 -33.60 -5.14 21.92
C GLY A 619 -32.75 -5.04 23.19
N TYR A 620 -31.76 -4.14 23.25
CA TYR A 620 -30.96 -3.93 24.45
C TYR A 620 -30.59 -2.45 24.63
N GLU A 621 -30.36 -2.10 25.90
CA GLU A 621 -29.85 -0.81 26.33
C GLU A 621 -28.85 -1.06 27.47
N GLU A 622 -27.65 -0.48 27.36
CA GLU A 622 -26.53 -0.71 28.25
C GLU A 622 -25.87 0.63 28.60
N ALA A 623 -25.52 0.84 29.87
CA ALA A 623 -24.83 2.06 30.29
C ALA A 623 -23.34 1.81 30.47
N PHE A 624 -22.51 2.70 29.96
CA PHE A 624 -21.05 2.62 30.03
C PHE A 624 -20.48 3.76 30.90
N THR A 625 -19.38 3.48 31.58
CA THR A 625 -18.59 4.49 32.30
C THR A 625 -17.73 5.30 31.31
N ARG A 626 -17.14 6.40 31.78
CA ARG A 626 -16.16 7.19 31.00
C ARG A 626 -14.94 6.39 30.55
N ASP A 627 -14.63 5.30 31.24
CA ASP A 627 -13.51 4.40 30.97
C ASP A 627 -13.87 3.26 30.00
N GLY A 628 -15.11 3.25 29.49
CA GLY A 628 -15.59 2.25 28.53
C GLY A 628 -15.96 0.89 29.12
N ALA A 629 -16.16 0.81 30.44
CA ALA A 629 -16.66 -0.37 31.12
C ALA A 629 -18.19 -0.36 31.21
N LEU A 630 -18.82 -1.53 31.09
CA LEU A 630 -20.27 -1.71 31.21
C LEU A 630 -20.68 -1.60 32.69
N ILE A 631 -21.58 -0.69 33.02
CA ILE A 631 -22.06 -0.47 34.39
C ILE A 631 -22.92 -1.66 34.83
N ILE A 632 -22.57 -2.26 35.97
CA ILE A 632 -23.28 -3.41 36.55
C ILE A 632 -24.07 -2.98 37.78
N GLU A 633 -23.48 -2.15 38.65
CA GLU A 633 -24.09 -1.67 39.88
C GLU A 633 -23.91 -0.16 40.02
N ARG A 634 -24.91 0.50 40.62
CA ARG A 634 -24.90 1.93 40.96
C ARG A 634 -25.23 2.13 42.43
N ASP A 635 -24.66 3.17 43.02
CA ASP A 635 -25.02 3.62 44.36
C ASP A 635 -26.38 4.34 44.37
N ALA A 636 -26.85 4.68 45.58
CA ALA A 636 -28.13 5.39 45.79
C ALA A 636 -28.18 6.79 45.14
N SER A 637 -27.04 7.37 44.80
CA SER A 637 -26.92 8.67 44.11
C SER A 637 -26.81 8.52 42.58
N GLY A 638 -26.94 7.30 42.06
CA GLY A 638 -26.84 6.96 40.65
C GLY A 638 -25.42 6.87 40.10
N ARG A 639 -24.39 6.96 40.93
CA ARG A 639 -22.98 6.85 40.53
C ARG A 639 -22.60 5.37 40.36
N THR A 640 -21.63 5.08 39.50
CA THR A 640 -21.19 3.70 39.25
C THR A 640 -20.46 3.16 40.48
N GLU A 641 -20.85 1.99 40.98
CA GLU A 641 -20.10 1.30 42.05
C GLU A 641 -19.19 0.22 41.44
N LYS A 642 -19.74 -0.52 40.47
CA LYS A 642 -19.07 -1.63 39.79
C LYS A 642 -19.38 -1.62 38.30
N ALA A 643 -18.34 -1.79 37.50
CA ALA A 643 -18.45 -1.94 36.05
C ALA A 643 -17.61 -3.11 35.54
N GLU A 644 -18.06 -3.78 34.50
CA GLU A 644 -17.36 -4.87 33.83
C GLU A 644 -16.58 -4.37 32.62
N ILE A 645 -15.33 -4.78 32.48
CA ILE A 645 -14.50 -4.44 31.32
C ILE A 645 -15.05 -5.18 30.09
N ILE A 646 -15.27 -4.44 29.00
CA ILE A 646 -15.75 -4.98 27.73
C ILE A 646 -14.63 -5.00 26.69
N ARG A 647 -14.62 -6.04 25.86
CA ARG A 647 -13.79 -6.13 24.64
C ARG A 647 -14.65 -5.95 23.40
N TYR A 648 -14.06 -5.34 22.39
CA TYR A 648 -14.63 -5.21 21.05
C TYR A 648 -13.94 -6.19 20.12
N LEU A 649 -14.68 -7.17 19.63
CA LEU A 649 -14.18 -8.21 18.76
C LEU A 649 -14.64 -7.96 17.33
N LEU A 650 -13.72 -8.16 16.39
CA LEU A 650 -14.06 -8.29 14.98
C LEU A 650 -14.66 -9.68 14.76
N ALA A 651 -15.92 -9.72 14.35
CA ALA A 651 -16.61 -10.92 13.90
C ALA A 651 -17.01 -10.77 12.42
N SER A 652 -17.57 -11.82 11.85
CA SER A 652 -18.25 -11.77 10.55
C SER A 652 -19.75 -11.95 10.75
N ASP A 653 -20.55 -11.25 9.95
CA ASP A 653 -21.99 -11.52 9.83
C ASP A 653 -22.28 -12.72 8.90
N GLN A 654 -23.55 -12.97 8.60
CA GLN A 654 -23.99 -14.09 7.76
C GLN A 654 -23.48 -13.98 6.30
N GLU A 655 -23.16 -12.76 5.84
CA GLU A 655 -22.62 -12.48 4.52
C GLU A 655 -21.08 -12.49 4.51
N GLY A 656 -20.45 -12.79 5.65
CA GLY A 656 -19.00 -12.75 5.82
C GLY A 656 -18.43 -11.34 6.04
N LEU A 657 -19.28 -10.33 6.19
CA LEU A 657 -18.87 -8.95 6.34
C LEU A 657 -18.42 -8.65 7.78
N PRO A 658 -17.37 -7.83 7.96
CA PRO A 658 -16.84 -7.53 9.29
C PRO A 658 -17.82 -6.71 10.11
N VAL A 659 -18.17 -7.21 11.29
CA VAL A 659 -19.06 -6.58 12.26
C VAL A 659 -18.40 -6.57 13.63
N ILE A 660 -18.59 -5.50 14.40
CA ILE A 660 -18.08 -5.44 15.77
C ILE A 660 -19.10 -5.99 16.74
N ARG A 661 -18.63 -6.86 17.63
CA ARG A 661 -19.42 -7.40 18.74
C ARG A 661 -18.73 -7.08 20.06
N THR A 662 -19.53 -6.77 21.07
CA THR A 662 -19.08 -6.61 22.45
C THR A 662 -18.93 -7.98 23.11
N GLN A 663 -17.90 -8.12 23.96
CA GLN A 663 -17.65 -9.30 24.78
C GLN A 663 -17.35 -8.90 26.22
N LYS A 664 -18.15 -9.44 27.15
CA LYS A 664 -17.95 -9.39 28.59
C LYS A 664 -16.71 -10.20 28.99
N THR A 665 -15.83 -9.63 29.81
CA THR A 665 -14.54 -10.26 30.16
C THR A 665 -14.53 -10.99 31.48
N GLY A 666 -15.53 -10.76 32.35
CA GLY A 666 -15.52 -11.20 33.74
C GLY A 666 -14.52 -10.45 34.64
N GLN A 667 -13.85 -9.40 34.12
CA GLN A 667 -12.98 -8.52 34.91
C GLN A 667 -13.72 -7.23 35.25
N TYR A 668 -13.56 -6.73 36.47
CA TYR A 668 -14.36 -5.62 36.98
C TYR A 668 -13.49 -4.42 37.39
N LEU A 669 -14.10 -3.25 37.35
CA LEU A 669 -13.63 -2.00 37.93
C LEU A 669 -14.58 -1.60 39.06
N ILE A 670 -14.01 -1.32 40.23
CA ILE A 670 -14.71 -0.73 41.37
C ILE A 670 -14.37 0.75 41.43
N TYR A 671 -15.37 1.60 41.57
CA TYR A 671 -15.19 3.05 41.57
C TYR A 671 -15.26 3.59 42.99
N GLU A 672 -14.22 4.33 43.38
CA GLU A 672 -14.16 5.04 44.66
C GLU A 672 -14.35 6.55 44.44
N TYR A 673 -15.09 7.22 45.31
CA TYR A 673 -15.42 8.63 45.17
C TYR A 673 -14.84 9.44 46.33
N ALA A 674 -14.27 10.61 46.04
CA ALA A 674 -13.69 11.49 47.06
C ALA A 674 -14.74 12.20 47.95
N GLY A 675 -15.99 12.29 47.49
CA GLY A 675 -17.10 12.91 48.22
C GLY A 675 -18.39 12.93 47.39
N GLU A 676 -19.45 13.58 47.89
CA GLU A 676 -20.76 13.66 47.20
C GLU A 676 -20.72 14.44 45.87
N GLY A 677 -19.83 15.42 45.75
CA GLY A 677 -19.65 16.21 44.52
C GLY A 677 -18.83 15.49 43.43
N ASP A 678 -18.12 14.41 43.76
CA ASP A 678 -17.37 13.63 42.77
C ASP A 678 -18.34 12.72 42.01
N ARG A 679 -18.58 13.06 40.74
CA ARG A 679 -19.44 12.32 39.82
C ARG A 679 -18.68 11.33 38.96
N THR A 680 -17.35 11.34 39.00
CA THR A 680 -16.53 10.59 38.06
C THR A 680 -15.81 9.41 38.70
N GLY A 681 -15.36 9.55 39.95
CA GLY A 681 -14.73 8.49 40.73
C GLY A 681 -13.38 8.03 40.17
N THR A 682 -12.64 7.27 40.96
CA THR A 682 -11.38 6.64 40.55
C THR A 682 -11.58 5.13 40.40
N PRO A 683 -11.34 4.55 39.21
CA PRO A 683 -11.51 3.12 39.01
C PRO A 683 -10.33 2.32 39.59
N ARG A 684 -10.63 1.20 40.25
CA ARG A 684 -9.65 0.19 40.68
C ARG A 684 -10.00 -1.18 40.12
N PRO A 685 -9.03 -1.91 39.52
CA PRO A 685 -9.25 -3.28 39.07
C PRO A 685 -9.58 -4.20 40.25
N GLN A 686 -10.52 -5.12 40.04
CA GLN A 686 -10.86 -6.20 40.96
C GLN A 686 -10.43 -7.56 40.44
#